data_AF-A0A1K0IZB6-F1
#
_entry.id   AF-A0A1K0IZB6-F1
#
_cell.length_a   1.000
_cell.length_b   1.000
_cell.length_c   1.000
_cell.angle_alpha   90.00
_cell.angle_beta   90.00
_cell.angle_gamma   90.00
#
_symmetry.space_group_name_H-M   'P 1'
#
loop_
_entity.id
_entity.type
_entity.pdbx_description
1 polymer ?
#
loop_
_entity_poly.entity_id
_entity_poly.type
_entity_poly.pdbx_seq_one_letter_code
_entity_poly.pdbx_strand_id
1 'polypeptide(L)'
;MTYTTNIGRRQFLKILGFGSVAVSASALGLGTAWAQAPAGVRPYKLLRAKETRNNCTYCSVGCGLLMYSLGDGAKNAKPRIFHIEGDPDHPVSRGSLCPKGAGLLDIVHSKNRLQYPEYRAPGSKEWVRISWDDATRRIARLLKDDRDKNFIARNDKGQLVNRWLSSGMLASSAASNETGVLDFKFARSLGMLALDCQARLCHGPTVSALGPSFGRGAMTNHWVDIKNANVVIVMGGNPAEAHPVGFKWVIEAKIKNKAKVIVIDPRFNRTASVADIFSPIRAGSDTAFLMGMVNWLLQHDKIQHDYVRAYTNASLIVREDFGFDEGLFSGFDPHKLVYDKSSWNYELDAAGNAKRDPSMRHPRCVLSLLKQHVSRYTPEKVEEITGVRKADFLQIAEIVGSCSAKDKTLTWLYALGWTHHTGGAQIIRGAAMIQLLLGNVGMSGGGVNALRGHSNIQGYTDLGLLSVRLPGYMDLPTDRQQTLKQYLADATPKAVLPDQVNYWKNLPKFFVSLQKNLFGKHATAENNWAFDLLPKWDRSYDMLAYFDLMYEGKVNGYVVQGFNPLAAMPDKNKTSAALSKLKFLVVIDPLVTETSNFWRNEGKFNDVKTEEIMTEVFRLPSSCFAEEDGTVVNSGRWLQWHYAGQQPPGEARHDPAILGGIMMELRRLYEKEGGACPEQVLHMTWDEATYHDPHSPHPEEMAKEANGYALADVFDETGKKILRKGQLLDSFAQLRDDGTTSSYCWIFAGSWTEAGNQMARRDNTDTGLGNTPGWAWSWPANRRILYNRASMDEMGNPWDPKRQILHWNGEQWVGADVPDFPLTAAPGTPVGPFIMLPEGVGRLFSVGGMIDGPFPEHYEPVESPIARNPLHDKVTHNPTARIFQNDAQRMGNRTEFPYVATTYSITELFRHWTKHSHLNAMLQPEQFVEIGEKLAADKGIAHGDTVKITTKRGHITAKAVVTKRMRTLRVAGQAVDQIGIPCHWGFEGATRKGYLANTLAPGVGDANSQTPEFKAFLVNIEKVAGARA
;
A
#
# COMPACT_ATOMS: atom_id res chain seq x y z
N MET A 1 31.21 -17.54 -38.66
CA MET A 1 31.32 -16.86 -39.97
C MET A 1 32.26 -15.68 -39.82
N THR A 2 33.43 -15.76 -40.43
CA THR A 2 34.40 -14.67 -40.57
C THR A 2 33.91 -13.71 -41.67
N TYR A 3 33.69 -12.44 -41.35
CA TYR A 3 33.41 -11.41 -42.34
C TYR A 3 34.71 -10.69 -42.71
N THR A 4 35.22 -10.93 -43.91
CA THR A 4 36.23 -10.08 -44.57
C THR A 4 35.51 -8.96 -45.31
N THR A 5 35.86 -7.71 -45.02
CA THR A 5 35.39 -6.53 -45.77
C THR A 5 36.45 -6.13 -46.80
N ASN A 6 36.08 -6.14 -48.08
CA ASN A 6 36.95 -5.82 -49.20
C ASN A 6 36.83 -4.31 -49.51
N ILE A 7 37.87 -3.52 -49.24
CA ILE A 7 37.89 -2.08 -49.56
C ILE A 7 38.33 -1.89 -51.01
N GLY A 8 37.51 -1.23 -51.83
CA GLY A 8 37.79 -1.00 -53.24
C GLY A 8 38.89 0.04 -53.50
N ARG A 9 39.63 -0.13 -54.61
CA ARG A 9 40.77 0.70 -55.06
C ARG A 9 40.48 2.21 -55.09
N ARG A 10 39.23 2.61 -55.38
CA ARG A 10 38.79 4.02 -55.40
C ARG A 10 38.67 4.63 -53.99
N GLN A 11 38.38 3.81 -52.99
CA GLN A 11 38.30 4.20 -51.58
C GLN A 11 39.71 4.28 -50.97
N PHE A 12 40.61 3.37 -51.38
CA PHE A 12 42.04 3.43 -51.06
C PHE A 12 42.72 4.70 -51.62
N LEU A 13 42.43 5.09 -52.87
CA LEU A 13 42.98 6.31 -53.46
C LEU A 13 42.44 7.59 -52.80
N LYS A 14 41.19 7.59 -52.31
CA LYS A 14 40.65 8.71 -51.50
C LYS A 14 41.37 8.83 -50.15
N ILE A 15 41.72 7.72 -49.53
CA ILE A 15 42.45 7.68 -48.25
C ILE A 15 43.88 8.19 -48.45
N LEU A 16 44.56 7.80 -49.53
CA LEU A 16 45.91 8.30 -49.86
C LEU A 16 45.93 9.79 -50.24
N GLY A 17 44.90 10.28 -50.93
CA GLY A 17 44.75 11.71 -51.24
C GLY A 17 44.55 12.58 -49.99
N PHE A 18 43.85 12.07 -48.98
CA PHE A 18 43.74 12.75 -47.68
C PHE A 18 45.03 12.67 -46.85
N GLY A 19 45.75 11.55 -46.92
CA GLY A 19 46.99 11.34 -46.16
C GLY A 19 48.14 12.26 -46.59
N SER A 20 48.25 12.55 -47.88
CA SER A 20 49.34 13.41 -48.40
C SER A 20 49.14 14.90 -48.07
N VAL A 21 47.90 15.41 -48.11
CA VAL A 21 47.60 16.79 -47.71
C VAL A 21 47.73 17.00 -46.19
N ALA A 22 47.36 15.99 -45.39
CA ALA A 22 47.46 16.06 -43.93
C ALA A 22 48.91 16.13 -43.43
N VAL A 23 49.83 15.42 -44.09
CA VAL A 23 51.26 15.40 -43.68
C VAL A 23 51.95 16.74 -44.02
N SER A 24 51.63 17.34 -45.17
CA SER A 24 52.20 18.65 -45.56
C SER A 24 51.69 19.81 -44.67
N ALA A 25 50.43 19.78 -44.24
CA ALA A 25 49.88 20.78 -43.32
C ALA A 25 50.46 20.68 -41.90
N SER A 26 50.81 19.46 -41.46
CA SER A 26 51.40 19.22 -40.13
C SER A 26 52.86 19.68 -40.05
N ALA A 27 53.61 19.62 -41.16
CA ALA A 27 55.00 20.10 -41.23
C ALA A 27 55.13 21.64 -41.30
N LEU A 28 54.06 22.33 -41.73
CA LEU A 28 54.00 23.80 -41.84
C LEU A 28 53.37 24.48 -40.61
N GLY A 29 53.07 23.74 -39.54
CA GLY A 29 52.51 24.31 -38.30
C GLY A 29 51.08 24.84 -38.43
N LEU A 30 50.36 24.49 -39.50
CA LEU A 30 48.97 24.92 -39.75
C LEU A 30 47.91 23.90 -39.29
N GLY A 31 48.30 22.92 -38.47
CA GLY A 31 47.38 21.98 -37.85
C GLY A 31 46.54 22.66 -36.76
N THR A 32 45.22 22.77 -36.98
CA THR A 32 44.28 23.17 -35.92
C THR A 32 44.48 22.30 -34.69
N ALA A 33 44.42 22.90 -33.50
CA ALA A 33 44.59 22.30 -32.17
C ALA A 33 43.75 21.04 -31.84
N TRP A 34 42.98 20.54 -32.80
CA TRP A 34 42.17 19.32 -32.73
C TRP A 34 42.99 18.03 -32.92
N ALA A 35 44.21 18.11 -33.47
CA ALA A 35 45.08 16.95 -33.63
C ALA A 35 45.90 16.58 -32.38
N GLN A 36 45.77 17.36 -31.28
CA GLN A 36 46.42 17.10 -29.99
C GLN A 36 45.45 17.16 -28.82
N ALA A 37 44.27 16.53 -28.95
CA ALA A 37 43.52 16.16 -27.76
C ALA A 37 44.23 14.96 -27.11
N PRO A 38 44.87 15.08 -25.93
CA PRO A 38 45.37 13.92 -25.22
C PRO A 38 44.21 12.95 -25.00
N ALA A 39 44.50 11.65 -24.89
CA ALA A 39 43.56 10.61 -24.46
C ALA A 39 43.16 10.82 -22.98
N GLY A 40 42.57 11.97 -22.67
CA GLY A 40 42.11 12.36 -21.36
C GLY A 40 40.74 11.76 -21.06
N VAL A 41 40.46 11.56 -19.77
CA VAL A 41 39.12 11.23 -19.30
C VAL A 41 38.17 12.36 -19.71
N ARG A 42 36.99 12.01 -20.25
CA ARG A 42 35.96 13.01 -20.58
C ARG A 42 35.69 13.93 -19.36
N PRO A 43 35.40 15.22 -19.54
CA PRO A 43 35.00 16.08 -18.44
C PRO A 43 33.80 15.51 -17.67
N TYR A 44 33.75 15.77 -16.36
CA TYR A 44 32.62 15.34 -15.53
C TYR A 44 31.34 16.06 -15.98
N LYS A 45 30.36 15.29 -16.46
CA LYS A 45 29.19 15.81 -17.20
C LYS A 45 28.25 16.71 -16.37
N LEU A 46 28.38 16.71 -15.04
CA LEU A 46 27.45 17.38 -14.13
C LEU A 46 27.99 18.68 -13.51
N LEU A 47 29.22 19.09 -13.85
CA LEU A 47 29.93 20.21 -13.18
C LEU A 47 29.14 21.53 -13.09
N ARG A 48 28.22 21.77 -14.04
CA ARG A 48 27.39 22.98 -14.13
C ARG A 48 25.90 22.68 -14.29
N ALA A 49 25.47 21.46 -13.99
CA ALA A 49 24.06 21.12 -14.00
C ALA A 49 23.36 21.66 -12.75
N LYS A 50 22.08 22.01 -12.85
CA LYS A 50 21.25 22.28 -11.66
C LYS A 50 20.96 20.95 -10.97
N GLU A 51 21.42 20.80 -9.73
CA GLU A 51 21.09 19.67 -8.87
C GLU A 51 19.75 19.92 -8.15
N THR A 52 18.89 18.90 -8.06
CA THR A 52 17.61 18.98 -7.36
C THR A 52 17.33 17.68 -6.61
N ARG A 53 16.89 17.79 -5.35
CA ARG A 53 16.62 16.66 -4.46
C ARG A 53 15.18 16.17 -4.61
N ASN A 54 15.00 14.85 -4.70
CA ASN A 54 13.69 14.22 -4.84
C ASN A 54 13.68 12.81 -4.21
N ASN A 55 12.56 12.09 -4.26
CA ASN A 55 12.40 10.73 -3.79
C ASN A 55 12.04 9.77 -4.94
N CYS A 56 12.44 8.51 -4.79
CA CYS A 56 12.09 7.46 -5.76
C CYS A 56 10.56 7.22 -5.83
N THR A 57 9.99 7.29 -7.03
CA THR A 57 8.54 7.19 -7.27
C THR A 57 7.95 5.77 -7.21
N TYR A 58 8.78 4.72 -7.12
CA TYR A 58 8.28 3.35 -7.25
C TYR A 58 7.76 2.75 -5.94
N CYS A 59 8.67 2.24 -5.10
CA CYS A 59 8.33 1.48 -3.91
C CYS A 59 8.50 2.32 -2.63
N SER A 60 7.85 1.88 -1.56
CA SER A 60 7.80 2.55 -0.26
C SER A 60 9.11 2.59 0.55
N VAL A 61 10.25 2.18 -0.02
CA VAL A 61 11.56 2.42 0.64
C VAL A 61 11.81 3.92 0.78
N GLY A 62 11.40 4.70 -0.22
CA GLY A 62 11.52 6.16 -0.20
C GLY A 62 12.95 6.65 -0.38
N CYS A 63 13.77 5.96 -1.18
CA CYS A 63 15.17 6.35 -1.44
C CYS A 63 15.27 7.80 -1.93
N GLY A 64 16.22 8.56 -1.36
CA GLY A 64 16.55 9.90 -1.84
C GLY A 64 17.28 9.89 -3.17
N LEU A 65 17.05 10.92 -3.98
CA LEU A 65 17.58 11.12 -5.33
C LEU A 65 18.26 12.48 -5.45
N LEU A 66 19.31 12.52 -6.27
CA LEU A 66 19.84 13.74 -6.88
C LEU A 66 19.55 13.71 -8.38
N MET A 67 18.76 14.66 -8.85
CA MET A 67 18.43 14.87 -10.26
C MET A 67 19.25 16.03 -10.80
N TYR A 68 19.77 15.89 -12.02
CA TYR A 68 20.60 16.91 -12.66
C TYR A 68 19.95 17.37 -13.96
N SER A 69 19.66 18.67 -14.02
CA SER A 69 19.03 19.32 -15.17
C SER A 69 20.02 20.17 -15.95
N LEU A 70 19.88 20.14 -17.28
CA LEU A 70 20.52 21.12 -18.17
C LEU A 70 19.82 22.47 -17.96
N GLY A 71 20.61 23.54 -17.85
CA GLY A 71 20.14 24.87 -17.48
C GLY A 71 20.40 25.17 -16.01
N ASP A 72 20.85 26.39 -15.72
CA ASP A 72 21.25 26.87 -14.38
C ASP A 72 20.08 27.44 -13.57
N GLY A 73 18.85 27.34 -14.09
CA GLY A 73 17.65 27.94 -13.50
C GLY A 73 17.33 29.32 -14.06
N ALA A 74 18.13 29.87 -14.98
CA ALA A 74 17.75 31.09 -15.70
C ALA A 74 16.43 30.89 -16.45
N LYS A 75 15.57 31.91 -16.44
CA LYS A 75 14.25 31.90 -17.09
C LYS A 75 14.29 31.47 -18.57
N ASN A 76 15.38 31.77 -19.27
CA ASN A 76 15.57 31.45 -20.70
C ASN A 76 16.07 30.01 -20.95
N ALA A 77 16.56 29.32 -19.92
CA ALA A 77 17.04 27.95 -20.00
C ALA A 77 16.00 27.00 -19.40
N LYS A 78 15.19 26.36 -20.26
CA LYS A 78 14.18 25.38 -19.81
C LYS A 78 14.89 24.16 -19.19
N PRO A 79 14.70 23.88 -17.88
CA PRO A 79 15.36 22.75 -17.25
C PRO A 79 14.96 21.44 -17.91
N ARG A 80 15.93 20.58 -18.19
CA ARG A 80 15.70 19.22 -18.69
C ARG A 80 16.62 18.26 -17.97
N ILE A 81 16.03 17.33 -17.21
CA ILE A 81 16.78 16.33 -16.46
C ILE A 81 17.55 15.45 -17.46
N PHE A 82 18.83 15.20 -17.23
CA PHE A 82 19.64 14.33 -18.10
C PHE A 82 20.45 13.29 -17.31
N HIS A 83 20.37 13.31 -15.99
CA HIS A 83 20.99 12.33 -15.11
C HIS A 83 20.25 12.27 -13.77
N ILE A 84 20.16 11.07 -13.18
CA ILE A 84 19.60 10.83 -11.85
C ILE A 84 20.49 9.81 -11.16
N GLU A 85 20.87 10.08 -9.92
CA GLU A 85 21.54 9.13 -9.03
C GLU A 85 20.99 9.20 -7.60
N GLY A 86 21.50 8.34 -6.71
CA GLY A 86 21.02 8.29 -5.34
C GLY A 86 21.65 9.38 -4.47
N ASP A 87 20.87 9.90 -3.53
CA ASP A 87 21.33 10.86 -2.53
C ASP A 87 22.20 10.17 -1.46
N PRO A 88 23.50 10.49 -1.35
CA PRO A 88 24.41 9.85 -0.40
C PRO A 88 24.07 10.17 1.06
N ASP A 89 23.45 11.32 1.33
CA ASP A 89 23.13 11.77 2.69
C ASP A 89 21.89 11.07 3.25
N HIS A 90 21.05 10.52 2.37
CA HIS A 90 19.77 9.94 2.76
C HIS A 90 19.96 8.70 3.65
N PRO A 91 19.45 8.67 4.90
CA PRO A 91 19.85 7.69 5.91
C PRO A 91 19.43 6.27 5.56
N VAL A 92 18.31 6.10 4.85
CA VAL A 92 17.84 4.78 4.39
C VAL A 92 18.67 4.24 3.22
N SER A 93 18.81 5.01 2.14
CA SER A 93 19.42 4.54 0.88
C SER A 93 20.93 4.68 0.85
N ARG A 94 21.49 5.75 1.44
CA ARG A 94 22.92 6.07 1.42
C ARG A 94 23.50 6.00 0.01
N GLY A 95 22.88 6.74 -0.92
CA GLY A 95 23.25 6.79 -2.34
C GLY A 95 22.84 5.58 -3.20
N SER A 96 22.35 4.49 -2.59
CA SER A 96 21.99 3.29 -3.36
C SER A 96 20.64 3.40 -4.05
N LEU A 97 20.58 2.96 -5.30
CA LEU A 97 19.35 2.74 -6.06
C LEU A 97 19.30 1.32 -6.63
N CYS A 98 18.10 0.72 -6.62
CA CYS A 98 17.84 -0.54 -7.31
C CYS A 98 17.61 -0.27 -8.82
N PRO A 99 17.53 -1.28 -9.71
CA PRO A 99 17.43 -1.06 -11.16
C PRO A 99 16.20 -0.24 -11.57
N LYS A 100 15.11 -0.26 -10.77
CA LYS A 100 13.97 0.62 -10.98
C LYS A 100 14.37 2.09 -10.82
N GLY A 101 14.92 2.44 -9.65
CA GLY A 101 15.36 3.80 -9.32
C GLY A 101 16.48 4.31 -10.21
N ALA A 102 17.46 3.45 -10.52
CA ALA A 102 18.55 3.81 -11.43
C ALA A 102 18.09 4.05 -12.88
N GLY A 103 16.94 3.48 -13.27
CA GLY A 103 16.31 3.66 -14.58
C GLY A 103 15.29 4.81 -14.66
N LEU A 104 15.20 5.68 -13.64
CA LEU A 104 14.19 6.75 -13.61
C LEU A 104 14.27 7.73 -14.79
N LEU A 105 15.48 7.98 -15.32
CA LEU A 105 15.67 8.86 -16.47
C LEU A 105 14.84 8.41 -17.68
N ASP A 106 14.75 7.10 -17.91
CA ASP A 106 14.00 6.51 -19.02
C ASP A 106 12.48 6.55 -18.80
N ILE A 107 12.00 6.72 -17.56
CA ILE A 107 10.59 7.02 -17.31
C ILE A 107 10.30 8.49 -17.56
N VAL A 108 11.14 9.39 -17.04
CA VAL A 108 10.99 10.85 -17.24
C VAL A 108 10.94 11.19 -18.73
N HIS A 109 11.82 10.54 -19.53
CA HIS A 109 11.90 10.72 -20.99
C HIS A 109 11.33 9.55 -21.79
N SER A 110 10.40 8.78 -21.21
CA SER A 110 9.79 7.68 -21.95
C SER A 110 9.14 8.19 -23.23
N LYS A 111 9.26 7.43 -24.33
CA LYS A 111 8.56 7.73 -25.59
C LYS A 111 7.04 7.71 -25.43
N ASN A 112 6.55 7.07 -24.37
CA ASN A 112 5.13 6.92 -24.06
C ASN A 112 4.64 7.98 -23.05
N ARG A 113 5.42 9.04 -22.76
CA ARG A 113 4.94 10.20 -22.01
C ARG A 113 3.79 10.86 -22.77
N LEU A 114 2.68 11.08 -22.07
CA LEU A 114 1.54 11.81 -22.61
C LEU A 114 1.89 13.30 -22.71
N GLN A 115 1.46 13.94 -23.79
CA GLN A 115 1.83 15.33 -24.10
C GLN A 115 0.63 16.26 -24.23
N TYR A 116 -0.54 15.76 -24.62
CA TYR A 116 -1.73 16.59 -24.89
C TYR A 116 -2.99 15.87 -24.39
N PRO A 117 -4.05 16.60 -24.01
CA PRO A 117 -5.36 15.99 -23.83
C PRO A 117 -5.83 15.30 -25.10
N GLU A 118 -6.28 14.06 -24.97
CA GLU A 118 -6.79 13.26 -26.08
C GLU A 118 -8.20 12.76 -25.76
N TYR A 119 -9.03 12.68 -26.79
CA TYR A 119 -10.41 12.22 -26.71
C TYR A 119 -10.66 11.11 -27.72
N ARG A 120 -11.37 10.08 -27.27
CA ARG A 120 -11.88 9.00 -28.10
C ARG A 120 -13.39 9.01 -28.06
N ALA A 121 -14.00 9.26 -29.22
CA ALA A 121 -15.45 9.23 -29.40
C ALA A 121 -16.02 7.79 -29.34
N PRO A 122 -17.33 7.61 -29.07
CA PRO A 122 -17.96 6.29 -29.07
C PRO A 122 -17.73 5.53 -30.38
N GLY A 123 -17.37 4.24 -30.31
CA GLY A 123 -17.07 3.41 -31.48
C GLY A 123 -15.79 3.77 -32.26
N SER A 124 -15.10 4.86 -31.93
CA SER A 124 -13.90 5.30 -32.65
C SER A 124 -12.71 4.35 -32.45
N LYS A 125 -11.85 4.26 -33.48
CA LYS A 125 -10.58 3.52 -33.49
C LYS A 125 -9.36 4.41 -33.22
N GLU A 126 -9.57 5.71 -33.08
CA GLU A 126 -8.50 6.71 -33.03
C GLU A 126 -8.69 7.70 -31.87
N TRP A 127 -7.55 8.18 -31.38
CA TRP A 127 -7.47 9.32 -30.48
C TRP A 127 -7.45 10.62 -31.28
N VAL A 128 -8.18 11.62 -30.81
CA VAL A 128 -8.15 12.99 -31.34
C VAL A 128 -7.60 13.90 -30.26
N ARG A 129 -6.55 14.66 -30.58
CA ARG A 129 -6.05 15.72 -29.69
C ARG A 129 -7.14 16.79 -29.52
N ILE A 130 -7.37 17.20 -28.28
CA ILE A 130 -8.29 18.30 -27.94
C ILE A 130 -7.57 19.33 -27.05
N SER A 131 -8.17 20.51 -26.90
CA SER A 131 -7.66 21.51 -25.95
C SER A 131 -7.99 21.10 -24.51
N TRP A 132 -7.24 21.65 -23.54
CA TRP A 132 -7.57 21.51 -22.12
C TRP A 132 -8.96 22.06 -21.79
N ASP A 133 -9.34 23.19 -22.38
CA ASP A 133 -10.64 23.79 -22.13
C ASP A 133 -11.78 22.91 -22.64
N ASP A 134 -11.62 22.29 -23.82
CA ASP A 134 -12.61 21.36 -24.36
C ASP A 134 -12.71 20.09 -23.50
N ALA A 135 -11.57 19.55 -23.04
CA ALA A 135 -11.54 18.40 -22.16
C ALA A 135 -12.28 18.71 -20.85
N THR A 136 -11.90 19.80 -20.17
CA THR A 136 -12.47 20.25 -18.90
C THR A 136 -13.97 20.50 -19.02
N ARG A 137 -14.43 21.25 -20.02
CA ARG A 137 -15.86 21.55 -20.22
C ARG A 137 -16.69 20.29 -20.47
N ARG A 138 -16.21 19.37 -21.31
CA ARG A 138 -16.92 18.12 -21.61
C ARG A 138 -16.99 17.20 -20.40
N ILE A 139 -15.88 17.03 -19.69
CA ILE A 139 -15.81 16.18 -18.49
C ILE A 139 -16.71 16.74 -17.38
N ALA A 140 -16.61 18.03 -17.07
CA ALA A 140 -17.44 18.67 -16.05
C ALA A 140 -18.93 18.55 -16.39
N ARG A 141 -19.29 18.70 -17.67
CA ARG A 141 -20.67 18.48 -18.14
C ARG A 141 -21.15 17.05 -17.90
N LEU A 142 -20.39 16.05 -18.34
CA LEU A 142 -20.72 14.63 -18.15
C LEU A 142 -20.87 14.27 -16.66
N LEU A 143 -19.95 14.74 -15.81
CA LEU A 143 -20.00 14.52 -14.37
C LEU A 143 -21.23 15.20 -13.75
N LYS A 144 -21.53 16.45 -14.11
CA LYS A 144 -22.70 17.17 -13.58
C LYS A 144 -24.00 16.49 -14.00
N ASP A 145 -24.17 16.20 -15.28
CA ASP A 145 -25.41 15.62 -15.80
C ASP A 145 -25.66 14.22 -15.22
N ASP A 146 -24.61 13.39 -15.06
CA ASP A 146 -24.73 12.09 -14.39
C ASP A 146 -25.02 12.22 -12.89
N ARG A 147 -24.39 13.18 -12.20
CA ARG A 147 -24.65 13.43 -10.78
C ARG A 147 -26.08 13.91 -10.57
N ASP A 148 -26.53 14.95 -11.26
CA ASP A 148 -27.88 15.51 -11.12
C ASP A 148 -28.97 14.45 -11.34
N LYS A 149 -28.76 13.54 -12.29
CA LYS A 149 -29.71 12.46 -12.59
C LYS A 149 -29.74 11.34 -11.54
N ASN A 150 -28.60 11.02 -10.93
CA ASN A 150 -28.44 9.80 -10.12
C ASN A 150 -28.04 10.09 -8.65
N PHE A 151 -28.07 11.35 -8.22
CA PHE A 151 -27.78 11.73 -6.85
C PHE A 151 -28.86 11.19 -5.90
N ILE A 152 -28.42 10.61 -4.79
CA ILE A 152 -29.29 10.04 -3.78
C ILE A 152 -29.23 10.96 -2.56
N ALA A 153 -30.19 11.87 -2.45
CA ALA A 153 -30.31 12.73 -1.27
C ALA A 153 -30.78 11.90 -0.05
N ARG A 154 -31.80 11.06 -0.24
CA ARG A 154 -32.33 10.13 0.76
C ARG A 154 -32.35 8.70 0.24
N ASN A 155 -32.08 7.73 1.11
CA ASN A 155 -32.20 6.31 0.78
C ASN A 155 -33.67 5.85 0.80
N ASP A 156 -33.93 4.59 0.46
CA ASP A 156 -35.29 4.00 0.42
C ASP A 156 -35.99 3.99 1.79
N LYS A 157 -35.26 4.20 2.89
CA LYS A 157 -35.79 4.32 4.26
C LYS A 157 -36.06 5.77 4.66
N GLY A 158 -35.93 6.72 3.73
CA GLY A 158 -36.11 8.15 3.99
C GLY A 158 -34.96 8.82 4.76
N GLN A 159 -33.87 8.11 5.03
CA GLN A 159 -32.70 8.64 5.75
C GLN A 159 -31.87 9.52 4.84
N LEU A 160 -31.35 10.65 5.34
CA LEU A 160 -30.48 11.54 4.58
C LEU A 160 -29.13 10.84 4.36
N VAL A 161 -28.63 10.83 3.11
CA VAL A 161 -27.38 10.16 2.74
C VAL A 161 -26.48 10.92 1.77
N ASN A 162 -27.01 11.87 0.98
CA ASN A 162 -26.25 12.76 0.09
C ASN A 162 -25.08 12.11 -0.65
N ARG A 163 -25.36 11.05 -1.42
CA ARG A 163 -24.35 10.22 -2.08
C ARG A 163 -24.59 10.05 -3.57
N TRP A 164 -23.52 9.78 -4.30
CA TRP A 164 -23.51 9.51 -5.73
C TRP A 164 -22.77 8.19 -6.00
N LEU A 165 -23.45 7.28 -6.72
CA LEU A 165 -22.98 5.91 -6.92
C LEU A 165 -22.75 5.54 -8.39
N SER A 166 -23.35 6.26 -9.34
CA SER A 166 -23.22 5.95 -10.77
C SER A 166 -21.90 6.42 -11.38
N SER A 167 -21.09 7.20 -10.66
CA SER A 167 -19.70 7.49 -11.01
C SER A 167 -18.78 7.37 -9.81
N GLY A 168 -17.52 7.02 -10.07
CA GLY A 168 -16.50 6.80 -9.04
C GLY A 168 -15.10 7.21 -9.49
N MET A 169 -14.14 7.06 -8.59
CA MET A 169 -12.75 7.49 -8.79
C MET A 169 -11.73 6.49 -8.25
N LEU A 170 -10.66 6.25 -9.01
CA LEU A 170 -9.43 5.64 -8.52
C LEU A 170 -8.36 6.71 -8.36
N ALA A 171 -7.78 6.79 -7.18
CA ALA A 171 -6.76 7.76 -6.79
C ALA A 171 -5.33 7.16 -6.84
N SER A 172 -4.32 8.01 -7.04
CA SER A 172 -2.94 7.59 -7.36
C SER A 172 -2.02 7.46 -6.13
N SER A 173 -1.76 6.25 -5.63
CA SER A 173 -0.73 6.03 -4.60
C SER A 173 0.72 6.34 -5.04
N ALA A 174 0.93 6.83 -6.26
CA ALA A 174 2.23 7.28 -6.78
C ALA A 174 2.37 8.80 -6.84
N ALA A 175 1.28 9.55 -6.68
CA ALA A 175 1.29 11.01 -6.61
C ALA A 175 1.55 11.51 -5.18
N SER A 176 1.70 12.83 -5.04
CA SER A 176 1.97 13.49 -3.76
C SER A 176 0.78 13.39 -2.79
N ASN A 177 1.04 13.61 -1.49
CA ASN A 177 -0.02 13.73 -0.49
C ASN A 177 -0.96 14.90 -0.81
N GLU A 178 -0.40 15.99 -1.31
CA GLU A 178 -1.11 17.21 -1.64
C GLU A 178 -2.12 16.96 -2.77
N THR A 179 -1.74 16.17 -3.78
CA THR A 179 -2.70 15.64 -4.76
C THR A 179 -3.78 14.79 -4.10
N GLY A 180 -3.41 13.91 -3.16
CA GLY A 180 -4.38 13.06 -2.44
C GLY A 180 -5.39 13.85 -1.60
N VAL A 181 -5.03 15.02 -1.07
CA VAL A 181 -5.97 15.95 -0.41
C VAL A 181 -7.03 16.42 -1.41
N LEU A 182 -6.60 16.81 -2.60
CA LEU A 182 -7.48 17.26 -3.68
C LEU A 182 -8.35 16.12 -4.23
N ASP A 183 -7.81 14.92 -4.42
CA ASP A 183 -8.55 13.73 -4.85
C ASP A 183 -9.75 13.46 -3.92
N PHE A 184 -9.52 13.53 -2.61
CA PHE A 184 -10.58 13.34 -1.62
C PHE A 184 -11.61 14.47 -1.67
N LYS A 185 -11.17 15.74 -1.63
CA LYS A 185 -12.08 16.90 -1.67
C LYS A 185 -12.92 16.89 -2.94
N PHE A 186 -12.31 16.58 -4.09
CA PHE A 186 -12.98 16.41 -5.38
C PHE A 186 -14.06 15.31 -5.30
N ALA A 187 -13.68 14.08 -4.94
CA ALA A 187 -14.62 12.96 -4.92
C ALA A 187 -15.75 13.14 -3.90
N ARG A 188 -15.43 13.61 -2.68
CA ARG A 188 -16.42 13.74 -1.60
C ARG A 188 -17.33 14.95 -1.73
N SER A 189 -16.87 16.05 -2.32
CA SER A 189 -17.75 17.19 -2.67
C SER A 189 -18.81 16.82 -3.70
N LEU A 190 -18.53 15.80 -4.54
CA LEU A 190 -19.48 15.24 -5.49
C LEU A 190 -20.35 14.12 -4.88
N GLY A 191 -20.12 13.75 -3.61
CA GLY A 191 -20.86 12.70 -2.91
C GLY A 191 -20.44 11.28 -3.28
N MET A 192 -19.31 11.08 -3.98
CA MET A 192 -18.86 9.74 -4.39
C MET A 192 -18.55 8.86 -3.17
N LEU A 193 -19.05 7.62 -3.18
CA LEU A 193 -18.63 6.56 -2.24
C LEU A 193 -17.67 5.54 -2.85
N ALA A 194 -17.65 5.42 -4.19
CA ALA A 194 -16.72 4.59 -4.93
C ALA A 194 -15.40 5.34 -5.17
N LEU A 195 -14.66 5.58 -4.08
CA LEU A 195 -13.32 6.15 -4.08
C LEU A 195 -12.36 5.12 -3.48
N ASP A 196 -11.38 4.64 -4.24
CA ASP A 196 -10.35 3.75 -3.72
C ASP A 196 -8.98 4.11 -4.34
N CYS A 197 -7.90 3.76 -3.65
CA CYS A 197 -6.54 3.77 -4.18
C CYS A 197 -5.94 2.35 -4.13
N GLN A 198 -4.66 2.21 -4.51
CA GLN A 198 -3.98 0.91 -4.57
C GLN A 198 -3.97 0.16 -3.22
N ALA A 199 -4.21 0.83 -2.09
CA ALA A 199 -4.35 0.20 -0.78
C ALA A 199 -5.40 -0.92 -0.77
N ARG A 200 -6.49 -0.78 -1.54
CA ARG A 200 -7.53 -1.81 -1.71
C ARG A 200 -7.00 -3.12 -2.28
N LEU A 201 -6.01 -3.06 -3.16
CA LEU A 201 -5.41 -4.23 -3.81
C LEU A 201 -4.06 -4.61 -3.19
N CYS A 202 -3.82 -4.22 -1.94
CA CYS A 202 -2.48 -4.25 -1.36
C CYS A 202 -2.52 -4.47 0.16
N HIS A 203 -2.54 -3.40 0.97
CA HIS A 203 -2.38 -3.46 2.43
C HIS A 203 -3.67 -3.21 3.23
N GLY A 204 -4.84 -3.20 2.57
CA GLY A 204 -6.13 -3.27 3.26
C GLY A 204 -6.16 -4.31 4.41
N PRO A 205 -5.69 -5.56 4.21
CA PRO A 205 -5.71 -6.58 5.26
C PRO A 205 -4.71 -6.30 6.38
N THR A 206 -3.58 -5.64 6.07
CA THR A 206 -2.63 -5.17 7.10
C THR A 206 -3.28 -4.19 8.06
N VAL A 207 -4.04 -3.21 7.53
CA VAL A 207 -4.74 -2.23 8.37
C VAL A 207 -5.83 -2.93 9.19
N SER A 208 -6.60 -3.82 8.57
CA SER A 208 -7.64 -4.61 9.23
C SER A 208 -7.09 -5.57 10.29
N ALA A 209 -5.82 -5.98 10.22
CA ALA A 209 -5.21 -6.89 11.18
C ALA A 209 -4.45 -6.16 12.31
N LEU A 210 -3.55 -5.24 11.95
CA LEU A 210 -2.67 -4.56 12.91
C LEU A 210 -3.41 -3.47 13.70
N GLY A 211 -4.42 -2.83 13.09
CA GLY A 211 -5.31 -1.89 13.79
C GLY A 211 -5.95 -2.55 15.03
N PRO A 212 -6.69 -3.67 14.88
CA PRO A 212 -7.22 -4.41 16.02
C PRO A 212 -6.16 -5.04 16.93
N SER A 213 -4.95 -5.35 16.43
CA SER A 213 -3.90 -5.97 17.24
C SER A 213 -3.18 -5.00 18.17
N PHE A 214 -2.81 -3.82 17.65
CA PHE A 214 -1.91 -2.87 18.30
C PHE A 214 -2.51 -1.47 18.43
N GLY A 215 -3.62 -1.21 17.74
CA GLY A 215 -4.28 0.10 17.71
C GLY A 215 -3.93 0.95 16.48
N ARG A 216 -2.95 0.56 15.66
CA ARG A 216 -2.66 1.21 14.36
C ARG A 216 -2.31 0.19 13.28
N GLY A 217 -2.71 0.49 12.05
CA GLY A 217 -2.49 -0.34 10.87
C GLY A 217 -1.10 -0.23 10.22
N ALA A 218 -0.25 0.71 10.67
CA ALA A 218 1.03 1.05 10.03
C ALA A 218 2.13 -0.01 10.24
N MET A 219 3.24 0.09 9.49
CA MET A 219 4.49 -0.57 9.85
C MET A 219 4.97 -0.02 11.20
N THR A 220 5.37 -0.91 12.11
CA THR A 220 5.63 -0.54 13.50
C THR A 220 6.97 0.17 13.67
N ASN A 221 8.00 -0.25 12.93
CA ASN A 221 9.35 0.30 13.01
C ASN A 221 9.69 1.02 11.69
N HIS A 222 10.96 1.10 11.32
CA HIS A 222 11.42 1.71 10.07
C HIS A 222 12.59 0.94 9.45
N TRP A 223 12.96 1.29 8.22
CA TRP A 223 13.94 0.53 7.41
C TRP A 223 15.29 0.32 8.08
N VAL A 224 15.90 1.38 8.62
CA VAL A 224 17.24 1.30 9.23
C VAL A 224 17.23 0.45 10.49
N ASP A 225 16.14 0.45 11.26
CA ASP A 225 16.03 -0.29 12.53
C ASP A 225 16.13 -1.82 12.35
N ILE A 226 15.83 -2.33 11.16
CA ILE A 226 15.97 -3.76 10.82
C ILE A 226 17.39 -4.27 11.12
N LYS A 227 18.42 -3.42 11.01
CA LYS A 227 19.82 -3.78 11.29
C LYS A 227 20.06 -4.29 12.72
N ASN A 228 19.15 -3.96 13.65
CA ASN A 228 19.28 -4.29 15.07
C ASN A 228 18.62 -5.65 15.43
N ALA A 229 17.98 -6.33 14.47
CA ALA A 229 17.31 -7.61 14.70
C ALA A 229 18.30 -8.76 14.97
N ASN A 230 17.89 -9.77 15.77
CA ASN A 230 18.64 -11.02 15.94
C ASN A 230 18.11 -12.13 15.03
N VAL A 231 16.82 -12.09 14.70
CA VAL A 231 16.19 -12.96 13.71
C VAL A 231 15.37 -12.10 12.76
N VAL A 232 15.57 -12.29 11.47
CA VAL A 232 14.76 -11.67 10.41
C VAL A 232 14.01 -12.79 9.71
N ILE A 233 12.68 -12.79 9.80
CA ILE A 233 11.87 -13.71 9.01
C ILE A 233 11.20 -12.96 7.87
N VAL A 234 11.47 -13.45 6.67
CA VAL A 234 10.78 -13.04 5.45
C VAL A 234 9.78 -14.14 5.10
N MET A 235 8.51 -13.85 5.36
CA MET A 235 7.39 -14.74 5.04
C MET A 235 6.25 -13.85 4.55
N GLY A 236 5.60 -14.24 3.44
CA GLY A 236 4.61 -13.37 2.79
C GLY A 236 5.20 -12.15 2.09
N GLY A 237 6.50 -12.14 1.79
CA GLY A 237 7.20 -11.03 1.12
C GLY A 237 8.48 -11.47 0.42
N ASN A 238 9.03 -10.60 -0.43
CA ASN A 238 10.29 -10.84 -1.15
C ASN A 238 11.12 -9.53 -1.23
N PRO A 239 11.63 -9.01 -0.10
CA PRO A 239 12.21 -7.68 0.01
C PRO A 239 13.48 -7.48 -0.81
N ALA A 240 14.27 -8.53 -1.13
CA ALA A 240 15.41 -8.38 -2.02
C ALA A 240 15.00 -7.99 -3.46
N GLU A 241 13.74 -8.22 -3.85
CA GLU A 241 13.19 -7.84 -5.15
C GLU A 241 12.22 -6.66 -5.06
N ALA A 242 11.30 -6.72 -4.11
CA ALA A 242 10.24 -5.73 -3.93
C ALA A 242 10.74 -4.46 -3.23
N HIS A 243 11.74 -4.56 -2.34
CA HIS A 243 12.27 -3.46 -1.52
C HIS A 243 13.80 -3.46 -1.42
N PRO A 244 14.56 -3.54 -2.54
CA PRO A 244 15.95 -4.00 -2.50
C PRO A 244 16.89 -3.11 -1.70
N VAL A 245 16.67 -1.79 -1.72
CA VAL A 245 17.50 -0.84 -0.97
C VAL A 245 17.18 -0.90 0.53
N GLY A 246 15.91 -1.10 0.91
CA GLY A 246 15.54 -1.35 2.30
C GLY A 246 16.10 -2.67 2.82
N PHE A 247 16.20 -3.68 1.96
CA PHE A 247 16.77 -4.99 2.27
C PHE A 247 18.28 -4.94 2.62
N LYS A 248 18.99 -3.85 2.29
CA LYS A 248 20.35 -3.59 2.79
C LYS A 248 20.43 -3.78 4.31
N TRP A 249 19.40 -3.34 5.04
CA TRP A 249 19.39 -3.39 6.50
C TRP A 249 19.19 -4.80 7.05
N VAL A 250 18.60 -5.73 6.27
CA VAL A 250 18.60 -7.16 6.59
C VAL A 250 20.02 -7.74 6.48
N ILE A 251 20.74 -7.36 5.42
CA ILE A 251 22.12 -7.80 5.22
C ILE A 251 23.05 -7.23 6.29
N GLU A 252 22.84 -5.97 6.70
CA GLU A 252 23.53 -5.35 7.84
C GLU A 252 23.25 -6.12 9.15
N ALA A 253 22.00 -6.48 9.43
CA ALA A 253 21.65 -7.32 10.58
C ALA A 253 22.41 -8.67 10.52
N LYS A 254 22.40 -9.33 9.37
CA LYS A 254 23.07 -10.62 9.15
C LYS A 254 24.59 -10.53 9.37
N ILE A 255 25.25 -9.57 8.71
CA ILE A 255 26.71 -9.49 8.68
C ILE A 255 27.28 -8.87 9.96
N LYS A 256 26.66 -7.78 10.46
CA LYS A 256 27.17 -7.02 11.60
C LYS A 256 26.55 -7.45 12.92
N ASN A 257 25.24 -7.71 12.97
CA ASN A 257 24.54 -8.15 14.19
C ASN A 257 24.40 -9.68 14.31
N LYS A 258 24.95 -10.44 13.35
CA LYS A 258 24.90 -11.91 13.29
C LYS A 258 23.47 -12.46 13.30
N ALA A 259 22.53 -11.69 12.77
CA ALA A 259 21.14 -12.10 12.69
C ALA A 259 20.96 -13.35 11.83
N LYS A 260 20.04 -14.23 12.22
CA LYS A 260 19.59 -15.34 11.36
C LYS A 260 18.51 -14.84 10.41
N VAL A 261 18.71 -15.04 9.11
CA VAL A 261 17.74 -14.69 8.07
C VAL A 261 17.03 -15.95 7.59
N ILE A 262 15.71 -15.99 7.74
CA ILE A 262 14.87 -17.13 7.36
C ILE A 262 13.88 -16.68 6.28
N VAL A 263 13.75 -17.48 5.22
CA VAL A 263 12.77 -17.26 4.14
C VAL A 263 11.81 -18.43 4.09
N ILE A 264 10.51 -18.14 4.17
CA ILE A 264 9.42 -19.10 4.00
C ILE A 264 8.56 -18.60 2.84
N ASP A 265 8.68 -19.23 1.68
CA ASP A 265 8.05 -18.80 0.43
C ASP A 265 7.82 -20.02 -0.49
N PRO A 266 6.73 -20.08 -1.27
CA PRO A 266 6.53 -21.15 -2.26
C PRO A 266 7.66 -21.27 -3.29
N ARG A 267 8.51 -20.24 -3.43
CA ARG A 267 9.58 -20.16 -4.41
C ARG A 267 10.91 -19.87 -3.72
N PHE A 268 11.98 -20.52 -4.18
CA PHE A 268 13.33 -20.07 -3.89
C PHE A 268 13.60 -18.78 -4.69
N ASN A 269 13.32 -17.63 -4.09
CA ASN A 269 13.45 -16.31 -4.70
C ASN A 269 14.82 -15.67 -4.42
N ARG A 270 15.07 -14.43 -4.89
CA ARG A 270 16.36 -13.76 -4.67
C ARG A 270 16.63 -13.42 -3.20
N THR A 271 15.59 -13.29 -2.36
CA THR A 271 15.77 -13.17 -0.91
C THR A 271 16.26 -14.49 -0.31
N ALA A 272 15.69 -15.64 -0.73
CA ALA A 272 16.12 -16.97 -0.30
C ALA A 272 17.59 -17.25 -0.65
N SER A 273 18.10 -16.70 -1.76
CA SER A 273 19.50 -16.85 -2.18
C SER A 273 20.52 -16.36 -1.16
N VAL A 274 20.13 -15.47 -0.23
CA VAL A 274 21.02 -14.91 0.80
C VAL A 274 20.53 -15.20 2.21
N ALA A 275 19.49 -16.02 2.35
CA ALA A 275 18.98 -16.48 3.63
C ALA A 275 19.91 -17.55 4.23
N ASP A 276 19.85 -17.72 5.55
CA ASP A 276 20.48 -18.85 6.23
C ASP A 276 19.62 -20.11 6.14
N ILE A 277 18.29 -19.94 6.15
CA ILE A 277 17.31 -21.02 6.03
C ILE A 277 16.27 -20.63 4.98
N PHE A 278 15.97 -21.57 4.09
CA PHE A 278 14.83 -21.51 3.18
C PHE A 278 13.95 -22.74 3.39
N SER A 279 12.64 -22.53 3.59
CA SER A 279 11.66 -23.61 3.60
C SER A 279 10.49 -23.31 2.66
N PRO A 280 10.15 -24.22 1.73
CA PRO A 280 9.03 -24.00 0.82
C PRO A 280 7.69 -24.22 1.53
N ILE A 281 6.73 -23.35 1.25
CA ILE A 281 5.36 -23.45 1.76
C ILE A 281 4.37 -23.47 0.58
N ARG A 282 3.22 -24.14 0.73
CA ARG A 282 2.12 -24.02 -0.23
C ARG A 282 1.50 -22.62 -0.15
N ALA A 283 1.25 -21.98 -1.29
CA ALA A 283 0.54 -20.70 -1.30
C ALA A 283 -0.88 -20.85 -0.70
N GLY A 284 -1.23 -19.98 0.25
CA GLY A 284 -2.53 -19.99 0.92
C GLY A 284 -2.62 -20.84 2.19
N SER A 285 -1.49 -21.35 2.70
CA SER A 285 -1.45 -22.13 3.95
C SER A 285 -0.69 -21.46 5.10
N ASP A 286 -0.40 -20.16 4.99
CA ASP A 286 0.39 -19.42 5.98
C ASP A 286 -0.25 -19.42 7.38
N THR A 287 -1.58 -19.35 7.47
CA THR A 287 -2.30 -19.37 8.77
C THR A 287 -1.98 -20.66 9.54
N ALA A 288 -1.95 -21.82 8.88
CA ALA A 288 -1.63 -23.09 9.53
C ALA A 288 -0.19 -23.10 10.07
N PHE A 289 0.78 -22.58 9.32
CA PHE A 289 2.16 -22.44 9.78
C PHE A 289 2.25 -21.52 11.01
N LEU A 290 1.62 -20.34 10.96
CA LEU A 290 1.68 -19.35 12.05
C LEU A 290 0.95 -19.82 13.31
N MET A 291 -0.21 -20.46 13.17
CA MET A 291 -0.91 -21.04 14.33
C MET A 291 -0.18 -22.26 14.91
N GLY A 292 0.49 -23.04 14.07
CA GLY A 292 1.44 -24.06 14.53
C GLY A 292 2.59 -23.45 15.33
N MET A 293 3.14 -22.32 14.89
CA MET A 293 4.18 -21.59 15.63
C MET A 293 3.66 -21.11 16.99
N VAL A 294 2.46 -20.53 17.05
CA VAL A 294 1.82 -20.12 18.31
C VAL A 294 1.64 -21.33 19.24
N ASN A 295 1.14 -22.46 18.73
CA ASN A 295 1.00 -23.69 19.49
C ASN A 295 2.35 -24.16 20.05
N TRP A 296 3.39 -24.23 19.20
CA TRP A 296 4.72 -24.66 19.62
C TRP A 296 5.30 -23.77 20.71
N LEU A 297 5.21 -22.44 20.57
CA LEU A 297 5.70 -21.48 21.57
C LEU A 297 5.00 -21.67 22.92
N LEU A 298 3.67 -21.88 22.92
CA LEU A 298 2.89 -22.08 24.14
C LEU A 298 3.15 -23.44 24.80
N GLN A 299 3.38 -24.50 24.01
CA GLN A 299 3.69 -25.85 24.54
C GLN A 299 5.10 -25.94 25.14
N HIS A 300 6.06 -25.19 24.60
CA HIS A 300 7.47 -25.24 25.01
C HIS A 300 7.87 -24.10 25.95
N ASP A 301 6.89 -23.35 26.45
CA ASP A 301 7.09 -22.18 27.32
C ASP A 301 8.09 -21.15 26.76
N LYS A 302 8.03 -20.94 25.44
CA LYS A 302 8.85 -19.97 24.70
C LYS A 302 8.11 -18.67 24.48
N ILE A 303 7.63 -18.08 25.58
CA ILE A 303 6.97 -16.78 25.61
C ILE A 303 7.66 -15.86 26.62
N GLN A 304 7.56 -14.55 26.41
CA GLN A 304 8.08 -13.55 27.35
C GLN A 304 6.97 -13.26 28.37
N HIS A 305 6.94 -14.04 29.47
CA HIS A 305 5.84 -14.02 30.44
C HIS A 305 5.51 -12.64 31.04
N ASP A 306 6.53 -11.83 31.33
CA ASP A 306 6.33 -10.51 31.93
C ASP A 306 5.63 -9.56 30.94
N TYR A 307 6.08 -9.55 29.68
CA TYR A 307 5.48 -8.78 28.59
C TYR A 307 4.07 -9.26 28.30
N VAL A 308 3.87 -10.59 28.19
CA VAL A 308 2.56 -11.17 27.89
C VAL A 308 1.55 -10.80 28.97
N ARG A 309 1.93 -10.92 30.25
CA ARG A 309 1.08 -10.55 31.38
C ARG A 309 0.74 -9.05 31.41
N ALA A 310 1.74 -8.20 31.22
CA ALA A 310 1.60 -6.75 31.40
C ALA A 310 1.00 -6.03 30.17
N TYR A 311 1.41 -6.42 28.96
CA TYR A 311 1.18 -5.63 27.75
C TYR A 311 0.32 -6.31 26.70
N THR A 312 -0.26 -7.46 27.02
CA THR A 312 -1.23 -8.12 26.16
C THR A 312 -2.54 -8.36 26.90
N ASN A 313 -3.59 -8.67 26.15
CA ASN A 313 -4.86 -9.06 26.74
C ASN A 313 -4.93 -10.51 27.26
N ALA A 314 -3.79 -11.21 27.39
CA ALA A 314 -3.72 -12.60 27.84
C ALA A 314 -4.50 -12.91 29.13
N SER A 315 -4.51 -11.97 30.08
CA SER A 315 -5.17 -12.12 31.39
C SER A 315 -6.66 -11.76 31.38
N LEU A 316 -7.17 -11.07 30.35
CA LEU A 316 -8.57 -10.65 30.26
C LEU A 316 -9.49 -11.87 30.08
N ILE A 317 -10.66 -11.84 30.73
CA ILE A 317 -11.64 -12.92 30.73
C ILE A 317 -12.66 -12.69 29.60
N VAL A 318 -12.83 -13.67 28.72
CA VAL A 318 -13.80 -13.65 27.62
C VAL A 318 -15.15 -14.19 28.11
N ARG A 319 -16.26 -13.59 27.66
CA ARG A 319 -17.63 -14.00 27.98
C ARG A 319 -17.85 -15.51 27.80
N GLU A 320 -18.69 -16.12 28.62
CA GLU A 320 -18.95 -17.57 28.60
C GLU A 320 -19.56 -18.08 27.28
N ASP A 321 -20.35 -17.25 26.59
CA ASP A 321 -21.02 -17.58 25.33
C ASP A 321 -20.11 -17.52 24.09
N PHE A 322 -18.83 -17.17 24.25
CA PHE A 322 -17.85 -17.35 23.18
C PHE A 322 -17.51 -18.84 23.02
N GLY A 323 -17.62 -19.34 21.79
CA GLY A 323 -17.30 -20.71 21.43
C GLY A 323 -16.68 -20.81 20.04
N PHE A 324 -16.09 -21.96 19.77
CA PHE A 324 -15.57 -22.36 18.46
C PHE A 324 -15.84 -23.85 18.25
N ASP A 325 -16.44 -24.21 17.13
CA ASP A 325 -16.75 -25.59 16.75
C ASP A 325 -16.52 -25.79 15.25
N GLU A 326 -15.70 -26.78 14.89
CA GLU A 326 -15.50 -27.25 13.51
C GLU A 326 -15.30 -26.14 12.45
N GLY A 327 -14.49 -25.12 12.76
CA GLY A 327 -14.20 -24.02 11.83
C GLY A 327 -15.21 -22.87 11.88
N LEU A 328 -16.10 -22.82 12.87
CA LEU A 328 -17.01 -21.68 13.08
C LEU A 328 -16.92 -21.17 14.51
N PHE A 329 -16.82 -19.84 14.66
CA PHE A 329 -17.00 -19.19 15.95
C PHE A 329 -18.49 -19.10 16.34
N SER A 330 -18.79 -18.83 17.60
CA SER A 330 -20.18 -18.58 18.01
C SER A 330 -20.76 -17.34 17.32
N GLY A 331 -22.04 -17.41 16.94
CA GLY A 331 -22.77 -16.33 16.27
C GLY A 331 -22.84 -16.41 14.74
N PHE A 332 -22.39 -17.49 14.09
CA PHE A 332 -22.47 -17.61 12.62
C PHE A 332 -23.90 -17.75 12.10
N ASP A 333 -24.29 -16.91 11.14
CA ASP A 333 -25.53 -17.04 10.36
C ASP A 333 -25.20 -17.67 8.99
N PRO A 334 -25.57 -18.95 8.73
CA PRO A 334 -25.22 -19.64 7.49
C PRO A 334 -26.00 -19.12 6.26
N HIS A 335 -27.07 -18.35 6.45
CA HIS A 335 -27.83 -17.78 5.34
C HIS A 335 -27.24 -16.45 4.88
N LYS A 336 -26.69 -15.67 5.82
CA LYS A 336 -26.10 -14.35 5.54
C LYS A 336 -24.58 -14.39 5.39
N LEU A 337 -23.94 -15.48 5.82
CA LEU A 337 -22.48 -15.65 5.82
C LEU A 337 -21.78 -14.55 6.64
N VAL A 338 -22.34 -14.22 7.80
CA VAL A 338 -21.80 -13.21 8.73
C VAL A 338 -21.87 -13.75 10.16
N TYR A 339 -21.09 -13.15 11.06
CA TYR A 339 -21.17 -13.41 12.49
C TYR A 339 -21.89 -12.30 13.23
N ASP A 340 -22.77 -12.67 14.17
CA ASP A 340 -23.03 -11.87 15.37
C ASP A 340 -21.82 -11.98 16.30
N LYS A 341 -21.16 -10.84 16.55
CA LYS A 341 -19.92 -10.78 17.32
C LYS A 341 -20.15 -10.47 18.80
N SER A 342 -21.39 -10.51 19.28
CA SER A 342 -21.73 -10.12 20.66
C SER A 342 -20.96 -10.93 21.70
N SER A 343 -20.81 -12.24 21.48
CA SER A 343 -20.05 -13.14 22.36
C SER A 343 -18.54 -12.88 22.32
N TRP A 344 -18.02 -12.22 21.27
CA TRP A 344 -16.58 -11.97 21.09
C TRP A 344 -16.10 -10.76 21.88
N ASN A 345 -16.46 -10.69 23.15
CA ASN A 345 -16.12 -9.59 24.06
C ASN A 345 -15.62 -10.11 25.39
N TYR A 346 -15.02 -9.21 26.16
CA TYR A 346 -14.65 -9.50 27.53
C TYR A 346 -15.88 -9.56 28.44
N GLU A 347 -15.80 -10.35 29.49
CA GLU A 347 -16.72 -10.26 30.61
C GLU A 347 -16.43 -8.97 31.38
N LEU A 348 -17.47 -8.20 31.68
CA LEU A 348 -17.35 -6.94 32.41
C LEU A 348 -17.72 -7.11 33.88
N ASP A 349 -17.06 -6.38 34.76
CA ASP A 349 -17.44 -6.24 36.17
C ASP A 349 -18.59 -5.23 36.35
N ALA A 350 -19.01 -5.03 37.60
CA ALA A 350 -20.09 -4.10 37.93
C ALA A 350 -19.77 -2.63 37.60
N ALA A 351 -18.49 -2.27 37.46
CA ALA A 351 -18.05 -0.94 37.05
C ALA A 351 -17.90 -0.81 35.52
N GLY A 352 -18.18 -1.87 34.75
CA GLY A 352 -18.04 -1.90 33.30
C GLY A 352 -16.61 -2.12 32.82
N ASN A 353 -15.67 -2.48 33.69
CA ASN A 353 -14.31 -2.83 33.31
C ASN A 353 -14.21 -4.30 32.94
N ALA A 354 -13.33 -4.65 32.01
CA ALA A 354 -13.10 -6.03 31.65
C ALA A 354 -12.38 -6.79 32.79
N LYS A 355 -12.97 -7.93 33.19
CA LYS A 355 -12.42 -8.81 34.22
C LYS A 355 -11.08 -9.39 33.78
N ARG A 356 -10.16 -9.59 34.73
CA ARG A 356 -8.82 -10.13 34.47
C ARG A 356 -8.39 -11.13 35.53
N ASP A 357 -7.63 -12.13 35.13
CA ASP A 357 -6.88 -13.04 35.99
C ASP A 357 -5.36 -12.88 35.68
N PRO A 358 -4.61 -12.15 36.52
CA PRO A 358 -3.18 -11.94 36.33
C PRO A 358 -2.34 -13.22 36.36
N SER A 359 -2.85 -14.32 36.92
CA SER A 359 -2.16 -15.62 36.88
C SER A 359 -2.20 -16.26 35.49
N MET A 360 -3.09 -15.78 34.61
CA MET A 360 -3.34 -16.31 33.26
C MET A 360 -3.73 -17.81 33.27
N ARG A 361 -4.47 -18.26 34.30
CA ARG A 361 -4.88 -19.66 34.48
C ARG A 361 -6.38 -19.87 34.39
N HIS A 362 -7.19 -18.81 34.52
CA HIS A 362 -8.63 -18.88 34.38
C HIS A 362 -8.98 -19.55 33.03
N PRO A 363 -9.92 -20.51 32.99
CA PRO A 363 -10.22 -21.27 31.77
C PRO A 363 -10.72 -20.38 30.62
N ARG A 364 -11.30 -19.22 30.96
CA ARG A 364 -11.78 -18.21 30.01
C ARG A 364 -10.87 -17.00 29.83
N CYS A 365 -9.68 -16.98 30.45
CA CYS A 365 -8.72 -15.95 30.08
C CYS A 365 -8.28 -16.15 28.62
N VAL A 366 -7.93 -15.06 27.93
CA VAL A 366 -7.52 -15.09 26.52
C VAL A 366 -6.40 -16.10 26.27
N LEU A 367 -5.42 -16.22 27.17
CA LEU A 367 -4.32 -17.18 27.00
C LEU A 367 -4.78 -18.63 27.02
N SER A 368 -5.69 -18.98 27.94
CA SER A 368 -6.27 -20.34 28.03
C SER A 368 -7.07 -20.70 26.78
N LEU A 369 -7.91 -19.77 26.31
CA LEU A 369 -8.69 -19.96 25.08
C LEU A 369 -7.80 -20.03 23.85
N LEU A 370 -6.72 -19.25 23.80
CA LEU A 370 -5.74 -19.33 22.73
C LEU A 370 -5.06 -20.71 22.70
N LYS A 371 -4.59 -21.21 23.86
CA LYS A 371 -4.01 -22.56 23.98
C LYS A 371 -4.97 -23.63 23.48
N GLN A 372 -6.25 -23.54 23.84
CA GLN A 372 -7.28 -24.45 23.34
C GLN A 372 -7.41 -24.36 21.82
N HIS A 373 -7.55 -23.14 21.28
CA HIS A 373 -7.74 -22.90 19.84
C HIS A 373 -6.62 -23.47 18.98
N VAL A 374 -5.35 -23.21 19.37
CA VAL A 374 -4.18 -23.58 18.57
C VAL A 374 -3.72 -25.02 18.78
N SER A 375 -4.24 -25.74 19.78
CA SER A 375 -3.83 -27.11 20.12
C SER A 375 -3.90 -28.09 18.93
N ARG A 376 -4.80 -27.84 17.99
CA ARG A 376 -5.02 -28.63 16.76
C ARG A 376 -3.91 -28.48 15.72
N TYR A 377 -3.12 -27.41 15.79
CA TYR A 377 -2.03 -27.13 14.85
C TYR A 377 -0.73 -27.80 15.32
N THR A 378 -0.70 -29.14 15.33
CA THR A 378 0.53 -29.90 15.64
C THR A 378 1.54 -29.79 14.49
N PRO A 379 2.84 -30.06 14.72
CA PRO A 379 3.83 -30.08 13.63
C PRO A 379 3.46 -31.00 12.46
N GLU A 380 2.79 -32.13 12.73
CA GLU A 380 2.27 -33.05 11.71
C GLU A 380 1.14 -32.41 10.91
N LYS A 381 0.21 -31.72 11.58
CA LYS A 381 -0.88 -31.01 10.90
C LYS A 381 -0.35 -29.84 10.07
N VAL A 382 0.67 -29.14 10.55
CA VAL A 382 1.38 -28.10 9.79
C VAL A 382 1.99 -28.72 8.52
N GLU A 383 2.72 -29.82 8.63
CA GLU A 383 3.31 -30.51 7.47
C GLU A 383 2.23 -30.95 6.48
N GLU A 384 1.15 -31.55 6.96
CA GLU A 384 0.03 -32.01 6.14
C GLU A 384 -0.64 -30.89 5.32
N ILE A 385 -0.89 -29.73 5.95
CA ILE A 385 -1.60 -28.60 5.31
C ILE A 385 -0.65 -27.78 4.42
N THR A 386 0.58 -27.55 4.89
CA THR A 386 1.48 -26.56 4.30
C THR A 386 2.50 -27.15 3.34
N GLY A 387 2.81 -28.44 3.49
CA GLY A 387 3.94 -29.09 2.83
C GLY A 387 5.32 -28.67 3.35
N VAL A 388 5.39 -27.79 4.36
CA VAL A 388 6.63 -27.50 5.09
C VAL A 388 6.99 -28.74 5.89
N ARG A 389 8.20 -29.27 5.68
CA ARG A 389 8.65 -30.47 6.40
C ARG A 389 8.63 -30.21 7.90
N LYS A 390 8.16 -31.18 8.69
CA LYS A 390 8.13 -31.10 10.16
C LYS A 390 9.49 -30.69 10.74
N ALA A 391 10.58 -31.25 10.20
CA ALA A 391 11.94 -30.92 10.64
C ALA A 391 12.30 -29.45 10.39
N ASP A 392 11.92 -28.88 9.23
CA ASP A 392 12.16 -27.48 8.92
C ASP A 392 11.33 -26.57 9.83
N PHE A 393 10.05 -26.92 10.04
CA PHE A 393 9.16 -26.19 10.95
C PHE A 393 9.72 -26.16 12.38
N LEU A 394 10.14 -27.30 12.93
CA LEU A 394 10.70 -27.37 14.28
C LEU A 394 12.00 -26.58 14.42
N GLN A 395 12.90 -26.66 13.44
CA GLN A 395 14.12 -25.85 13.43
C GLN A 395 13.81 -24.34 13.45
N ILE A 396 12.84 -23.91 12.62
CA ILE A 396 12.41 -22.51 12.58
C ILE A 396 11.75 -22.13 13.91
N ALA A 397 10.93 -23.00 14.49
CA ALA A 397 10.24 -22.75 15.76
C ALA A 397 11.21 -22.58 16.93
N GLU A 398 12.27 -23.37 16.99
CA GLU A 398 13.35 -23.20 17.97
C GLU A 398 14.05 -21.84 17.84
N ILE A 399 14.35 -21.40 16.61
CA ILE A 399 14.98 -20.10 16.36
C ILE A 399 14.04 -18.96 16.75
N VAL A 400 12.77 -19.04 16.36
CA VAL A 400 11.72 -18.07 16.74
C VAL A 400 11.57 -18.01 18.26
N GLY A 401 11.45 -19.16 18.91
CA GLY A 401 11.32 -19.26 20.36
C GLY A 401 12.54 -18.73 21.12
N SER A 402 13.72 -18.71 20.52
CA SER A 402 14.90 -18.07 21.13
C SER A 402 14.74 -16.55 21.31
N CYS A 403 13.82 -15.93 20.57
CA CYS A 403 13.48 -14.50 20.68
C CYS A 403 12.41 -14.20 21.72
N SER A 404 12.05 -15.16 22.60
CA SER A 404 11.30 -14.87 23.82
C SER A 404 12.21 -14.37 24.96
N ALA A 405 13.53 -14.43 24.76
CA ALA A 405 14.51 -13.83 25.66
C ALA A 405 14.44 -12.30 25.59
N LYS A 406 14.59 -11.64 26.75
CA LYS A 406 14.48 -10.18 26.87
C LYS A 406 15.48 -9.40 26.00
N ASP A 407 16.63 -10.02 25.70
CA ASP A 407 17.75 -9.46 24.94
C ASP A 407 17.84 -9.97 23.49
N LYS A 408 16.78 -10.58 22.95
CA LYS A 408 16.71 -11.02 21.54
C LYS A 408 15.41 -10.60 20.89
N THR A 409 15.48 -10.12 19.65
CA THR A 409 14.29 -9.77 18.88
C THR A 409 14.21 -10.49 17.55
N LEU A 410 12.97 -10.78 17.18
CA LEU A 410 12.57 -11.15 15.83
C LEU A 410 11.87 -9.97 15.15
N THR A 411 12.11 -9.79 13.86
CA THR A 411 11.32 -8.89 13.02
C THR A 411 10.74 -9.63 11.81
N TRP A 412 9.46 -9.41 11.54
CA TRP A 412 8.76 -9.91 10.35
C TRP A 412 8.87 -8.92 9.22
N LEU A 413 9.34 -9.34 8.05
CA LEU A 413 9.26 -8.59 6.79
C LEU A 413 8.27 -9.29 5.86
N TYR A 414 7.10 -8.67 5.67
CA TYR A 414 6.05 -9.21 4.80
C TYR A 414 5.41 -8.12 3.95
N ALA A 415 4.71 -8.53 2.89
CA ALA A 415 3.84 -7.68 2.09
C ALA A 415 2.69 -8.50 1.46
N LEU A 416 2.68 -8.61 0.13
CA LEU A 416 1.54 -9.13 -0.62
C LEU A 416 1.36 -10.63 -0.55
N GLY A 417 2.39 -11.38 -0.15
CA GLY A 417 2.30 -12.83 0.01
C GLY A 417 1.38 -13.24 1.15
N TRP A 418 1.09 -12.34 2.09
CA TRP A 418 0.08 -12.54 3.15
C TRP A 418 -1.22 -11.78 2.91
N THR A 419 -1.19 -10.63 2.26
CA THR A 419 -2.41 -9.81 2.13
C THR A 419 -3.36 -10.29 1.02
N HIS A 420 -2.86 -10.96 -0.02
CA HIS A 420 -3.68 -11.32 -1.19
C HIS A 420 -4.30 -12.71 -1.08
N HIS A 421 -5.09 -12.92 -0.01
CA HIS A 421 -5.84 -14.14 0.28
C HIS A 421 -7.19 -13.80 0.90
N THR A 422 -8.17 -14.69 0.79
CA THR A 422 -9.48 -14.56 1.47
C THR A 422 -9.39 -14.44 3.00
N GLY A 423 -8.33 -14.99 3.62
CA GLY A 423 -8.01 -14.82 5.05
C GLY A 423 -6.78 -13.96 5.31
N GLY A 424 -6.43 -13.03 4.41
CA GLY A 424 -5.18 -12.27 4.47
C GLY A 424 -4.97 -11.49 5.77
N ALA A 425 -6.03 -10.91 6.33
CA ALA A 425 -5.95 -10.20 7.60
C ALA A 425 -5.66 -11.15 8.77
N GLN A 426 -6.20 -12.38 8.74
CA GLN A 426 -5.97 -13.39 9.79
C GLN A 426 -4.55 -13.95 9.76
N ILE A 427 -3.94 -14.10 8.58
CA ILE A 427 -2.52 -14.46 8.46
C ILE A 427 -1.66 -13.43 9.21
N ILE A 428 -1.93 -12.14 9.00
CA ILE A 428 -1.18 -11.05 9.63
C ILE A 428 -1.43 -11.00 11.14
N ARG A 429 -2.66 -11.26 11.59
CA ARG A 429 -2.99 -11.42 13.01
C ARG A 429 -2.15 -12.52 13.66
N GLY A 430 -1.92 -13.64 12.97
CA GLY A 430 -1.04 -14.70 13.47
C GLY A 430 0.39 -14.23 13.74
N ALA A 431 0.99 -13.47 12.82
CA ALA A 431 2.32 -12.90 13.02
C ALA A 431 2.36 -11.84 14.14
N ALA A 432 1.30 -11.03 14.26
CA ALA A 432 1.15 -10.07 15.34
C ALA A 432 1.08 -10.76 16.72
N MET A 433 0.32 -11.85 16.82
CA MET A 433 0.22 -12.66 18.04
C MET A 433 1.58 -13.25 18.44
N ILE A 434 2.34 -13.79 17.48
CA ILE A 434 3.70 -14.28 17.75
C ILE A 434 4.59 -13.16 18.30
N GLN A 435 4.57 -11.96 17.72
CA GLN A 435 5.38 -10.84 18.22
C GLN A 435 4.98 -10.38 19.63
N LEU A 436 3.69 -10.44 19.98
CA LEU A 436 3.21 -10.16 21.33
C LEU A 436 3.67 -11.24 22.32
N LEU A 437 3.58 -12.51 21.94
CA LEU A 437 4.03 -13.64 22.77
C LEU A 437 5.55 -13.62 23.02
N LEU A 438 6.32 -13.16 22.05
CA LEU A 438 7.77 -13.02 22.17
C LEU A 438 8.21 -11.71 22.85
N GLY A 439 7.30 -10.74 23.03
CA GLY A 439 7.64 -9.42 23.60
C GLY A 439 8.44 -8.51 22.65
N ASN A 440 8.27 -8.66 21.35
CA ASN A 440 9.07 -7.99 20.33
C ASN A 440 8.45 -6.70 19.76
N VAL A 441 7.20 -6.36 20.11
CA VAL A 441 6.56 -5.12 19.65
C VAL A 441 7.03 -3.95 20.52
N GLY A 442 7.43 -2.84 19.88
CA GLY A 442 8.02 -1.67 20.54
C GLY A 442 9.55 -1.72 20.65
N MET A 443 10.16 -2.88 20.41
CA MET A 443 11.63 -3.06 20.48
C MET A 443 12.34 -2.62 19.20
N SER A 444 13.55 -2.09 19.34
CA SER A 444 14.49 -1.89 18.23
C SER A 444 14.95 -3.24 17.65
N GLY A 445 14.88 -3.40 16.34
CA GLY A 445 15.13 -4.67 15.65
C GLY A 445 13.99 -5.69 15.80
N GLY A 446 12.84 -5.26 16.34
CA GLY A 446 11.66 -6.07 16.55
C GLY A 446 10.51 -5.74 15.59
N GLY A 447 9.30 -5.81 16.13
CA GLY A 447 8.10 -5.29 15.48
C GLY A 447 7.62 -6.07 14.25
N VAL A 448 6.63 -5.49 13.60
CA VAL A 448 5.97 -6.05 12.42
C VAL A 448 6.22 -5.10 11.25
N ASN A 449 7.25 -5.39 10.46
CA ASN A 449 7.65 -4.59 9.31
C ASN A 449 6.82 -4.98 8.07
N ALA A 450 5.59 -4.48 8.05
CA ALA A 450 4.69 -4.58 6.91
C ALA A 450 5.15 -3.64 5.77
N LEU A 451 5.86 -4.19 4.79
CA LEU A 451 6.56 -3.42 3.77
C LEU A 451 5.60 -2.91 2.70
N ARG A 452 5.31 -1.61 2.71
CA ARG A 452 4.31 -1.01 1.82
C ARG A 452 4.64 -1.14 0.33
N GLY A 453 3.63 -1.04 -0.53
CA GLY A 453 3.76 -1.14 -1.99
C GLY A 453 4.32 0.12 -2.65
N HIS A 454 3.43 0.92 -3.26
CA HIS A 454 3.78 2.18 -3.93
C HIS A 454 4.47 3.18 -3.00
N SER A 455 5.21 4.12 -3.59
CA SER A 455 5.96 5.20 -2.92
C SER A 455 5.13 5.95 -1.88
N ASN A 456 3.85 6.21 -2.16
CA ASN A 456 2.97 6.99 -1.30
C ASN A 456 1.66 6.27 -0.91
N ILE A 457 1.61 4.94 -1.00
CA ILE A 457 0.42 4.19 -0.58
C ILE A 457 0.10 4.38 0.91
N GLN A 458 1.13 4.64 1.73
CA GLN A 458 0.95 4.98 3.13
C GLN A 458 0.20 6.31 3.25
N GLY A 459 0.65 7.35 2.55
CA GLY A 459 0.00 8.67 2.53
C GLY A 459 -1.43 8.62 2.02
N TYR A 460 -1.71 7.90 0.94
CA TYR A 460 -3.09 7.76 0.43
C TYR A 460 -4.01 6.99 1.39
N THR A 461 -3.45 6.06 2.18
CA THR A 461 -4.21 5.42 3.26
C THR A 461 -4.43 6.40 4.42
N ASP A 462 -3.42 7.20 4.77
CA ASP A 462 -3.47 8.23 5.82
C ASP A 462 -4.52 9.30 5.50
N LEU A 463 -4.63 9.69 4.24
CA LEU A 463 -5.55 10.73 3.74
C LEU A 463 -6.97 10.19 3.44
N GLY A 464 -7.25 8.91 3.67
CA GLY A 464 -8.60 8.36 3.57
C GLY A 464 -9.13 8.11 2.16
N LEU A 465 -8.26 7.85 1.17
CA LEU A 465 -8.63 7.55 -0.22
C LEU A 465 -9.11 6.09 -0.37
N LEU A 466 -10.15 5.75 0.40
CA LEU A 466 -10.81 4.44 0.46
C LEU A 466 -12.31 4.63 0.69
N SER A 467 -13.13 3.72 0.16
CA SER A 467 -14.58 3.93 -0.01
C SER A 467 -15.30 4.53 1.20
N VAL A 468 -15.05 3.98 2.39
CA VAL A 468 -15.73 4.34 3.66
C VAL A 468 -14.85 5.11 4.64
N ARG A 469 -13.68 5.59 4.23
CA ARG A 469 -12.71 6.26 5.13
C ARG A 469 -12.74 7.78 4.99
N LEU A 470 -12.38 8.44 6.07
CA LEU A 470 -11.99 9.84 6.18
C LEU A 470 -10.48 9.94 6.49
N PRO A 471 -9.84 11.09 6.26
CA PRO A 471 -8.46 11.33 6.65
C PRO A 471 -8.16 11.03 8.12
N GLY A 472 -6.94 10.62 8.41
CA GLY A 472 -6.50 10.28 9.76
C GLY A 472 -7.18 9.03 10.33
N TYR A 473 -7.52 8.06 9.48
CA TYR A 473 -8.12 6.77 9.86
C TYR A 473 -9.51 6.87 10.50
N MET A 474 -10.22 7.99 10.30
CA MET A 474 -11.62 8.11 10.67
C MET A 474 -12.51 7.40 9.65
N ASP A 475 -13.77 7.14 10.01
CA ASP A 475 -14.76 6.53 9.13
C ASP A 475 -15.78 7.57 8.65
N LEU A 476 -16.24 7.43 7.41
CA LEU A 476 -17.44 8.15 6.98
C LEU A 476 -18.64 7.69 7.83
N PRO A 477 -19.64 8.54 8.06
CA PRO A 477 -20.88 8.12 8.71
C PRO A 477 -21.63 7.07 7.88
N THR A 478 -22.20 6.08 8.57
CA THR A 478 -23.16 5.13 7.97
C THR A 478 -24.51 5.80 7.72
N ASP A 479 -25.34 5.20 6.86
CA ASP A 479 -26.72 5.67 6.63
C ASP A 479 -27.62 5.62 7.88
N ARG A 480 -27.24 4.85 8.91
CA ARG A 480 -27.95 4.80 10.20
C ARG A 480 -27.61 5.96 11.13
N GLN A 481 -26.44 6.57 10.95
CA GLN A 481 -25.95 7.65 11.80
C GLN A 481 -26.46 9.00 11.28
N GLN A 482 -27.69 9.33 11.66
CA GLN A 482 -28.41 10.50 11.13
C GLN A 482 -28.05 11.82 11.82
N THR A 483 -27.30 11.77 12.93
CA THR A 483 -26.85 12.97 13.64
C THR A 483 -25.37 12.87 13.98
N LEU A 484 -24.69 14.02 14.06
CA LEU A 484 -23.30 14.08 14.52
C LEU A 484 -23.13 13.44 15.91
N LYS A 485 -24.06 13.71 16.83
CA LYS A 485 -24.04 13.15 18.18
C LYS A 485 -24.05 11.61 18.16
N GLN A 486 -24.89 11.02 17.32
CA GLN A 486 -24.95 9.56 17.18
C GLN A 486 -23.66 9.01 16.56
N TYR A 487 -23.18 9.62 15.47
CA TYR A 487 -21.92 9.23 14.84
C TYR A 487 -20.76 9.25 15.85
N LEU A 488 -20.58 10.35 16.59
CA LEU A 488 -19.50 10.47 17.57
C LEU A 488 -19.66 9.48 18.73
N ALA A 489 -20.89 9.22 19.19
CA ALA A 489 -21.13 8.25 20.27
C ALA A 489 -20.80 6.81 19.85
N ASP A 490 -21.13 6.44 18.62
CA ASP A 490 -20.88 5.09 18.08
C ASP A 490 -19.40 4.90 17.71
N ALA A 491 -18.76 5.94 17.14
CA ALA A 491 -17.40 5.86 16.62
C ALA A 491 -16.30 6.13 17.66
N THR A 492 -16.63 6.80 18.78
CA THR A 492 -15.65 7.06 19.85
C THR A 492 -15.62 5.88 20.83
N PRO A 493 -14.55 5.08 20.87
CA PRO A 493 -14.49 3.94 21.75
C PRO A 493 -14.35 4.38 23.22
N LYS A 494 -14.99 3.62 24.12
CA LYS A 494 -14.86 3.80 25.57
C LYS A 494 -13.74 2.93 26.10
N ALA A 495 -12.96 3.43 27.07
CA ALA A 495 -11.97 2.62 27.75
C ALA A 495 -12.65 1.43 28.44
N VAL A 496 -12.04 0.25 28.37
CA VAL A 496 -12.56 -0.99 28.99
C VAL A 496 -11.74 -1.42 30.20
N LEU A 497 -10.67 -0.67 30.50
CA LEU A 497 -9.87 -0.78 31.70
C LEU A 497 -9.63 0.63 32.27
N PRO A 498 -9.43 0.76 33.60
CA PRO A 498 -9.19 2.05 34.23
C PRO A 498 -7.88 2.68 33.74
N ASP A 499 -7.84 4.02 33.76
CA ASP A 499 -6.64 4.84 33.53
C ASP A 499 -5.94 4.65 32.17
N GLN A 500 -6.61 4.07 31.18
CA GLN A 500 -6.03 3.91 29.84
C GLN A 500 -6.08 5.22 29.04
N VAL A 501 -5.05 5.43 28.21
CA VAL A 501 -4.98 6.62 27.34
C VAL A 501 -6.19 6.68 26.42
N ASN A 502 -6.50 5.56 25.75
CA ASN A 502 -7.57 5.41 24.76
C ASN A 502 -7.65 6.64 23.84
N TYR A 503 -6.60 6.90 23.07
CA TYR A 503 -6.41 8.20 22.42
C TYR A 503 -7.52 8.55 21.42
N TRP A 504 -8.22 7.55 20.88
CA TRP A 504 -9.43 7.72 20.07
C TRP A 504 -10.59 8.40 20.79
N LYS A 505 -10.54 8.57 22.13
CA LYS A 505 -11.47 9.45 22.87
C LYS A 505 -11.48 10.89 22.35
N ASN A 506 -10.43 11.30 21.63
CA ASN A 506 -10.30 12.60 21.01
C ASN A 506 -10.92 12.68 19.59
N LEU A 507 -11.61 11.63 19.12
CA LEU A 507 -12.28 11.61 17.82
C LEU A 507 -13.12 12.88 17.54
N PRO A 508 -13.90 13.44 18.49
CA PRO A 508 -14.63 14.68 18.25
C PRO A 508 -13.74 15.85 17.79
N LYS A 509 -12.54 16.00 18.38
CA LYS A 509 -11.58 17.07 18.03
C LYS A 509 -11.07 16.89 16.60
N PHE A 510 -10.74 15.66 16.24
CA PHE A 510 -10.24 15.33 14.91
C PHE A 510 -11.32 15.54 13.85
N PHE A 511 -12.54 15.07 14.13
CA PHE A 511 -13.66 15.17 13.22
C PHE A 511 -14.06 16.63 12.97
N VAL A 512 -14.25 17.41 14.03
CA VAL A 512 -14.64 18.83 13.89
C VAL A 512 -13.55 19.62 13.17
N SER A 513 -12.27 19.38 13.50
CA SER A 513 -11.15 20.06 12.82
C SER A 513 -11.06 19.70 11.33
N LEU A 514 -11.37 18.44 10.96
CA LEU A 514 -11.52 18.04 9.56
C LEU A 514 -12.68 18.79 8.90
N GLN A 515 -13.86 18.84 9.54
CA GLN A 515 -15.01 19.56 8.99
C GLN A 515 -14.74 21.06 8.80
N LYS A 516 -14.00 21.69 9.72
CA LYS A 516 -13.54 23.08 9.57
C LYS A 516 -12.57 23.25 8.40
N ASN A 517 -11.73 22.26 8.11
CA ASN A 517 -10.91 22.28 6.90
C ASN A 517 -11.74 22.08 5.63
N LEU A 518 -12.63 21.08 5.59
CA LEU A 518 -13.42 20.73 4.41
C LEU A 518 -14.44 21.80 4.04
N PHE A 519 -15.08 22.46 5.01
CA PHE A 519 -16.20 23.37 4.76
C PHE A 519 -15.98 24.80 5.28
N GLY A 520 -14.84 25.09 5.91
CA GLY A 520 -14.46 26.45 6.32
C GLY A 520 -15.53 27.16 7.16
N LYS A 521 -15.98 28.32 6.67
CA LYS A 521 -17.06 29.12 7.28
C LYS A 521 -18.42 28.42 7.29
N HIS A 522 -18.65 27.43 6.43
CA HIS A 522 -19.91 26.70 6.33
C HIS A 522 -20.03 25.58 7.37
N ALA A 523 -18.95 25.17 8.04
CA ALA A 523 -19.02 24.29 9.21
C ALA A 523 -19.15 25.12 10.49
N THR A 524 -20.35 25.15 11.06
CA THR A 524 -20.71 25.91 12.28
C THR A 524 -21.31 24.99 13.33
N ALA A 525 -21.37 25.41 14.60
CA ALA A 525 -21.98 24.59 15.63
C ALA A 525 -23.48 24.36 15.36
N GLU A 526 -24.17 25.38 14.85
CA GLU A 526 -25.61 25.42 14.57
C GLU A 526 -26.03 24.38 13.52
N ASN A 527 -25.15 24.09 12.56
CA ASN A 527 -25.40 23.09 11.50
C ASN A 527 -24.59 21.79 11.70
N ASN A 528 -24.18 21.50 12.94
CA ASN A 528 -23.41 20.31 13.29
C ASN A 528 -22.15 20.14 12.42
N TRP A 529 -21.45 21.24 12.17
CA TRP A 529 -20.21 21.30 11.40
C TRP A 529 -20.37 20.74 9.97
N ALA A 530 -21.50 21.00 9.32
CA ALA A 530 -21.83 20.50 7.98
C ALA A 530 -21.79 18.96 7.85
N PHE A 531 -22.00 18.22 8.96
CA PHE A 531 -22.03 16.75 8.98
C PHE A 531 -22.95 16.14 7.92
N ASP A 532 -24.07 16.80 7.64
CA ASP A 532 -25.07 16.32 6.69
C ASP A 532 -24.65 16.44 5.22
N LEU A 533 -23.62 17.22 4.89
CA LEU A 533 -23.05 17.27 3.55
C LEU A 533 -22.11 16.10 3.24
N LEU A 534 -21.68 15.33 4.24
CA LEU A 534 -20.88 14.12 3.97
C LEU A 534 -21.75 13.00 3.39
N PRO A 535 -21.26 12.26 2.37
CA PRO A 535 -21.97 11.10 1.86
C PRO A 535 -21.99 9.97 2.89
N LYS A 536 -23.18 9.40 3.15
CA LYS A 536 -23.39 8.32 4.12
C LYS A 536 -23.49 6.96 3.42
N TRP A 537 -22.76 5.98 3.93
CA TRP A 537 -22.63 4.67 3.29
C TRP A 537 -23.53 3.59 3.91
N ASP A 538 -24.04 2.70 3.06
CA ASP A 538 -24.83 1.51 3.40
C ASP A 538 -23.98 0.23 3.33
N ARG A 539 -22.95 0.25 2.48
CA ARG A 539 -21.94 -0.79 2.31
C ARG A 539 -20.63 -0.18 1.82
N SER A 540 -19.56 -0.96 1.87
CA SER A 540 -18.34 -0.64 1.14
C SER A 540 -18.57 -0.75 -0.36
N TYR A 541 -18.22 0.29 -1.11
CA TYR A 541 -18.13 0.29 -2.57
C TYR A 541 -16.68 0.05 -2.98
N ASP A 542 -16.09 -1.01 -2.43
CA ASP A 542 -14.75 -1.45 -2.76
C ASP A 542 -14.63 -1.82 -4.25
N MET A 543 -13.40 -1.84 -4.77
CA MET A 543 -13.16 -2.14 -6.18
C MET A 543 -13.85 -3.43 -6.70
N LEU A 544 -13.93 -4.52 -5.93
CA LEU A 544 -14.63 -5.74 -6.38
C LEU A 544 -16.12 -5.47 -6.54
N ALA A 545 -16.76 -4.85 -5.53
CA ALA A 545 -18.17 -4.47 -5.59
C ALA A 545 -18.45 -3.48 -6.73
N TYR A 546 -17.59 -2.48 -6.91
CA TYR A 546 -17.84 -1.44 -7.90
C TYR A 546 -17.66 -1.92 -9.34
N PHE A 547 -16.66 -2.78 -9.60
CA PHE A 547 -16.49 -3.39 -10.92
C PHE A 547 -17.57 -4.44 -11.22
N ASP A 548 -18.15 -5.08 -10.21
CA ASP A 548 -19.33 -5.94 -10.41
C ASP A 548 -20.56 -5.12 -10.81
N LEU A 549 -20.83 -3.99 -10.13
CA LEU A 549 -21.88 -3.04 -10.54
C LEU A 549 -21.64 -2.46 -11.94
N MET A 550 -20.39 -2.16 -12.28
CA MET A 550 -20.01 -1.71 -13.62
C MET A 550 -20.24 -2.81 -14.67
N TYR A 551 -19.91 -4.05 -14.34
CA TYR A 551 -20.22 -5.21 -15.17
C TYR A 551 -21.73 -5.43 -15.34
N GLU A 552 -22.56 -5.05 -14.36
CA GLU A 552 -24.03 -5.04 -14.47
C GLU A 552 -24.59 -3.82 -15.23
N GLY A 553 -23.75 -2.86 -15.64
CA GLY A 553 -24.17 -1.65 -16.33
C GLY A 553 -24.80 -0.59 -15.41
N LYS A 554 -24.53 -0.65 -14.10
CA LYS A 554 -25.03 0.29 -13.08
C LYS A 554 -24.08 1.47 -12.82
N VAL A 555 -22.94 1.53 -13.53
CA VAL A 555 -21.95 2.60 -13.44
C VAL A 555 -21.84 3.27 -14.81
N ASN A 556 -21.95 4.59 -14.83
CA ASN A 556 -21.91 5.42 -16.03
C ASN A 556 -20.54 6.05 -16.24
N GLY A 557 -19.91 6.56 -15.17
CA GLY A 557 -18.65 7.31 -15.24
C GLY A 557 -17.55 6.74 -14.37
N TYR A 558 -16.30 6.86 -14.80
CA TYR A 558 -15.17 6.54 -13.94
C TYR A 558 -13.98 7.46 -14.19
N VAL A 559 -13.41 8.00 -13.11
CA VAL A 559 -12.15 8.75 -13.14
C VAL A 559 -11.04 7.84 -12.65
N VAL A 560 -9.97 7.71 -13.43
CA VAL A 560 -8.84 6.82 -13.14
C VAL A 560 -7.57 7.66 -13.17
N GLN A 561 -7.05 8.01 -11.99
CA GLN A 561 -5.87 8.83 -11.84
C GLN A 561 -4.70 7.98 -11.32
N GLY A 562 -3.61 7.92 -12.08
CA GLY A 562 -2.39 7.18 -11.74
C GLY A 562 -2.64 5.72 -11.32
N PHE A 563 -3.64 5.09 -11.93
CA PHE A 563 -4.05 3.71 -11.71
C PHE A 563 -4.30 3.03 -13.06
N ASN A 564 -3.99 1.74 -13.18
CA ASN A 564 -4.26 0.96 -14.39
C ASN A 564 -5.16 -0.26 -14.07
N PRO A 565 -6.48 -0.05 -13.81
CA PRO A 565 -7.39 -1.11 -13.36
C PRO A 565 -7.51 -2.28 -14.34
N LEU A 566 -7.42 -2.07 -15.66
CA LEU A 566 -7.44 -3.18 -16.63
C LEU A 566 -6.32 -4.19 -16.37
N ALA A 567 -5.17 -3.69 -15.94
CA ALA A 567 -4.00 -4.50 -15.61
C ALA A 567 -4.00 -4.98 -14.15
N ALA A 568 -4.60 -4.22 -13.23
CA ALA A 568 -4.45 -4.43 -11.79
C ALA A 568 -5.61 -5.19 -11.12
N MET A 569 -6.84 -5.09 -11.64
CA MET A 569 -7.99 -5.84 -11.14
C MET A 569 -7.86 -7.33 -11.46
N PRO A 570 -8.38 -8.24 -10.60
CA PRO A 570 -8.52 -9.64 -10.97
C PRO A 570 -9.53 -9.78 -12.12
N ASP A 571 -9.46 -10.90 -12.84
CA ASP A 571 -10.26 -11.16 -14.02
C ASP A 571 -10.27 -9.99 -15.03
N LYS A 572 -9.14 -9.82 -15.72
CA LYS A 572 -8.97 -8.80 -16.76
C LYS A 572 -10.09 -8.83 -17.80
N ASN A 573 -10.64 -10.01 -18.12
CA ASN A 573 -11.68 -10.16 -19.14
C ASN A 573 -13.02 -9.60 -18.65
N LYS A 574 -13.43 -9.91 -17.42
CA LYS A 574 -14.58 -9.26 -16.77
C LYS A 574 -14.37 -7.75 -16.64
N THR A 575 -13.16 -7.34 -16.24
CA THR A 575 -12.79 -5.92 -16.11
C THR A 575 -12.90 -5.17 -17.44
N SER A 576 -12.43 -5.75 -18.55
CA SER A 576 -12.57 -5.19 -19.90
C SER A 576 -14.04 -5.04 -20.31
N ALA A 577 -14.86 -6.05 -20.03
CA ALA A 577 -16.30 -6.01 -20.29
C ALA A 577 -17.03 -4.97 -19.43
N ALA A 578 -16.61 -4.78 -18.18
CA ALA A 578 -17.14 -3.75 -17.29
C ALA A 578 -16.81 -2.34 -17.82
N LEU A 579 -15.55 -2.06 -18.14
CA LEU A 579 -15.13 -0.77 -18.69
C LEU A 579 -15.87 -0.43 -20.00
N SER A 580 -16.18 -1.43 -20.82
CA SER A 580 -16.92 -1.27 -22.09
C SER A 580 -18.38 -0.84 -21.91
N LYS A 581 -18.93 -0.97 -20.69
CA LYS A 581 -20.31 -0.55 -20.37
C LYS A 581 -20.41 0.88 -19.85
N LEU A 582 -19.29 1.51 -19.52
CA LEU A 582 -19.24 2.90 -19.11
C LEU A 582 -19.73 3.82 -20.25
N LYS A 583 -20.37 4.93 -19.86
CA LYS A 583 -20.68 6.04 -20.76
C LYS A 583 -19.44 6.89 -21.00
N PHE A 584 -18.69 7.18 -19.94
CA PHE A 584 -17.43 7.91 -20.05
C PHE A 584 -16.36 7.40 -19.08
N LEU A 585 -15.09 7.52 -19.49
CA LEU A 585 -13.91 7.20 -18.72
C LEU A 585 -12.91 8.36 -18.83
N VAL A 586 -12.42 8.86 -17.70
CA VAL A 586 -11.37 9.87 -17.65
C VAL A 586 -10.11 9.22 -17.10
N VAL A 587 -9.01 9.23 -17.85
CA VAL A 587 -7.71 8.73 -17.40
C VAL A 587 -6.75 9.90 -17.23
N ILE A 588 -6.17 10.04 -16.04
CA ILE A 588 -5.15 11.04 -15.71
C ILE A 588 -3.86 10.26 -15.39
N ASP A 589 -2.82 10.42 -16.23
CA ASP A 589 -1.56 9.69 -16.06
C ASP A 589 -0.41 10.42 -16.76
N PRO A 590 0.85 10.28 -16.32
CA PRO A 590 2.00 10.75 -17.11
C PRO A 590 2.31 9.89 -18.33
N LEU A 591 1.76 8.67 -18.43
CA LEU A 591 2.07 7.68 -19.45
C LEU A 591 0.83 7.08 -20.11
N VAL A 592 1.02 6.52 -21.32
CA VAL A 592 0.06 5.60 -21.92
C VAL A 592 -0.14 4.37 -21.01
N THR A 593 -1.39 4.01 -20.75
CA THR A 593 -1.77 2.81 -19.96
C THR A 593 -2.69 1.88 -20.73
N GLU A 594 -2.66 0.59 -20.39
CA GLU A 594 -3.61 -0.40 -20.91
C GLU A 594 -5.07 0.02 -20.67
N THR A 595 -5.36 0.62 -19.52
CA THR A 595 -6.71 1.14 -19.22
C THR A 595 -7.11 2.25 -20.17
N SER A 596 -6.22 3.19 -20.52
CA SER A 596 -6.58 4.23 -21.50
C SER A 596 -6.94 3.66 -22.87
N ASN A 597 -6.30 2.55 -23.27
CA ASN A 597 -6.51 1.90 -24.55
C ASN A 597 -7.32 0.59 -24.45
N PHE A 598 -8.16 0.42 -23.40
CA PHE A 598 -8.92 -0.81 -23.18
C PHE A 598 -9.85 -1.17 -24.35
N TRP A 599 -10.27 -0.16 -25.11
CA TRP A 599 -11.17 -0.24 -26.26
C TRP A 599 -10.47 -0.67 -27.55
N ARG A 600 -9.12 -0.65 -27.59
CA ARG A 600 -8.34 -0.92 -28.80
C ARG A 600 -8.05 -2.40 -28.96
N ASN A 601 -8.34 -2.97 -30.14
CA ASN A 601 -7.95 -4.34 -30.44
C ASN A 601 -6.42 -4.45 -30.51
N GLU A 602 -5.84 -5.36 -29.72
CA GLU A 602 -4.40 -5.67 -29.71
C GLU A 602 -4.15 -7.15 -30.02
N GLY A 603 -5.00 -7.71 -30.90
CA GLY A 603 -5.10 -9.13 -31.17
C GLY A 603 -5.26 -9.91 -29.87
N LYS A 604 -4.51 -11.01 -29.73
CA LYS A 604 -4.60 -11.91 -28.57
C LYS A 604 -4.33 -11.27 -27.20
N PHE A 605 -3.71 -10.08 -27.14
CA PHE A 605 -3.40 -9.40 -25.88
C PHE A 605 -4.56 -8.52 -25.38
N ASN A 606 -5.41 -8.04 -26.29
CA ASN A 606 -6.66 -7.36 -25.99
C ASN A 606 -7.66 -7.56 -27.13
N ASP A 607 -8.30 -8.73 -27.15
CA ASP A 607 -9.21 -9.10 -28.23
C ASP A 607 -10.61 -8.51 -27.98
N VAL A 608 -10.78 -7.26 -28.41
CA VAL A 608 -12.02 -6.50 -28.29
C VAL A 608 -12.46 -6.01 -29.65
N LYS A 609 -13.78 -5.82 -29.81
CA LYS A 609 -14.32 -5.19 -31.01
C LYS A 609 -14.49 -3.70 -30.77
N THR A 610 -13.52 -2.91 -31.24
CA THR A 610 -13.45 -1.48 -30.93
C THR A 610 -14.71 -0.70 -31.30
N GLU A 611 -15.30 -1.00 -32.46
CA GLU A 611 -16.54 -0.38 -32.94
C GLU A 611 -17.77 -0.65 -32.05
N GLU A 612 -17.78 -1.72 -31.25
CA GLU A 612 -18.89 -2.05 -30.34
C GLU A 612 -18.76 -1.36 -28.98
N ILE A 613 -17.59 -0.79 -28.67
CA ILE A 613 -17.34 -0.12 -27.39
C ILE A 613 -17.73 1.34 -27.50
N MET A 614 -18.78 1.73 -26.77
CA MET A 614 -19.39 3.07 -26.87
C MET A 614 -18.92 4.05 -25.80
N THR A 615 -18.00 3.65 -24.93
CA THR A 615 -17.44 4.52 -23.89
C THR A 615 -16.67 5.69 -24.51
N GLU A 616 -17.03 6.91 -24.14
CA GLU A 616 -16.22 8.09 -24.40
C GLU A 616 -14.99 8.07 -23.49
N VAL A 617 -13.80 8.28 -24.05
CA VAL A 617 -12.58 8.24 -23.23
C VAL A 617 -11.83 9.56 -23.35
N PHE A 618 -11.46 10.13 -22.21
CA PHE A 618 -10.57 11.27 -22.09
C PHE A 618 -9.24 10.78 -21.51
N ARG A 619 -8.13 11.12 -22.16
CA ARG A 619 -6.78 10.85 -21.65
C ARG A 619 -6.08 12.17 -21.42
N LEU A 620 -5.84 12.50 -20.15
CA LEU A 620 -5.30 13.76 -19.69
C LEU A 620 -3.84 13.58 -19.26
N PRO A 621 -2.89 14.29 -19.89
CA PRO A 621 -1.47 14.15 -19.58
C PRO A 621 -1.12 14.83 -18.26
N SER A 622 -0.67 14.06 -17.27
CA SER A 622 -0.19 14.61 -15.99
C SER A 622 1.34 14.68 -15.90
N SER A 623 1.81 15.36 -14.85
CA SER A 623 3.21 15.37 -14.45
C SER A 623 3.65 14.00 -13.91
N CYS A 624 4.96 13.81 -13.79
CA CYS A 624 5.52 12.73 -12.96
C CYS A 624 6.24 13.30 -11.73
N PHE A 625 6.68 12.42 -10.83
CA PHE A 625 7.37 12.76 -9.58
C PHE A 625 8.51 13.80 -9.69
N ALA A 626 9.17 13.87 -10.85
CA ALA A 626 10.32 14.74 -11.08
C ALA A 626 9.93 16.17 -11.51
N GLU A 627 8.63 16.42 -11.67
CA GLU A 627 8.08 17.63 -12.27
C GLU A 627 7.22 18.42 -11.27
N GLU A 628 7.07 17.94 -10.04
CA GLU A 628 6.31 18.59 -8.97
C GLU A 628 7.09 18.64 -7.67
N ASP A 629 6.75 19.64 -6.85
CA ASP A 629 7.09 19.69 -5.44
C ASP A 629 6.00 18.95 -4.65
N GLY A 630 6.34 18.42 -3.48
CA GLY A 630 5.33 17.85 -2.58
C GLY A 630 5.89 16.77 -1.66
N THR A 631 4.99 16.00 -1.07
CA THR A 631 5.33 15.00 -0.04
C THR A 631 4.93 13.59 -0.46
N VAL A 632 5.79 12.62 -0.16
CA VAL A 632 5.41 11.20 -0.14
C VAL A 632 5.71 10.56 1.22
N VAL A 633 4.89 9.61 1.64
CA VAL A 633 5.03 8.87 2.90
C VAL A 633 5.58 7.48 2.66
N ASN A 634 6.80 7.24 3.12
CA ASN A 634 7.44 5.93 2.98
C ASN A 634 6.84 4.89 3.95
N SER A 635 7.28 3.62 3.85
CA SER A 635 6.77 2.53 4.69
C SER A 635 6.96 2.77 6.18
N GLY A 636 8.02 3.49 6.57
CA GLY A 636 8.31 3.84 7.96
C GLY A 636 7.54 5.05 8.49
N ARG A 637 6.50 5.51 7.76
CA ARG A 637 5.65 6.68 8.07
C ARG A 637 6.34 8.04 7.88
N TRP A 638 7.49 8.09 7.22
CA TRP A 638 8.22 9.34 7.00
C TRP A 638 7.60 10.10 5.84
N LEU A 639 7.01 11.26 6.14
CA LEU A 639 6.62 12.30 5.19
C LEU A 639 7.89 12.98 4.70
N GLN A 640 8.24 12.79 3.43
CA GLN A 640 9.46 13.31 2.83
C GLN A 640 9.12 14.29 1.71
N TRP A 641 9.59 15.53 1.84
CA TRP A 641 9.42 16.57 0.84
C TRP A 641 10.39 16.38 -0.34
N HIS A 642 9.91 16.60 -1.56
CA HIS A 642 10.70 16.57 -2.79
C HIS A 642 10.48 17.83 -3.63
N TYR A 643 11.39 18.07 -4.57
CA TYR A 643 11.38 19.25 -5.44
C TYR A 643 11.42 18.88 -6.93
N ALA A 644 10.77 19.69 -7.75
CA ALA A 644 10.69 19.59 -9.20
C ALA A 644 12.03 19.90 -9.87
N GLY A 645 12.52 18.98 -10.70
CA GLY A 645 13.75 19.13 -11.47
C GLY A 645 13.52 19.71 -12.88
N GLN A 646 12.32 19.57 -13.43
CA GLN A 646 11.92 20.10 -14.74
C GLN A 646 10.42 20.38 -14.81
N GLN A 647 9.97 20.99 -15.91
CA GLN A 647 8.53 21.15 -16.20
C GLN A 647 7.98 19.92 -16.94
N PRO A 648 6.66 19.63 -16.84
CA PRO A 648 6.03 18.56 -17.62
C PRO A 648 6.21 18.74 -19.15
N PRO A 649 6.22 17.65 -19.93
CA PRO A 649 6.42 17.71 -21.38
C PRO A 649 5.15 18.16 -22.12
N GLY A 650 5.35 18.84 -23.26
CA GLY A 650 4.25 19.27 -24.12
C GLY A 650 3.30 20.22 -23.38
N GLU A 651 2.03 19.83 -23.30
CA GLU A 651 0.94 20.51 -22.60
C GLU A 651 0.49 19.73 -21.35
N ALA A 652 1.29 18.77 -20.87
CA ALA A 652 1.01 18.08 -19.61
C ALA A 652 0.89 19.07 -18.44
N ARG A 653 -0.03 18.79 -17.52
CA ARG A 653 -0.31 19.63 -16.36
C ARG A 653 -0.05 18.88 -15.06
N HIS A 654 0.17 19.63 -13.99
CA HIS A 654 0.23 19.07 -12.65
C HIS A 654 -1.11 18.46 -12.26
N ASP A 655 -1.13 17.37 -11.48
CA ASP A 655 -2.36 16.73 -11.02
C ASP A 655 -3.33 17.74 -10.33
N PRO A 656 -2.86 18.62 -9.43
CA PRO A 656 -3.67 19.72 -8.87
C PRO A 656 -4.32 20.62 -9.92
N ALA A 657 -3.61 20.92 -11.02
CA ALA A 657 -4.12 21.80 -12.07
C ALA A 657 -5.19 21.13 -12.94
N ILE A 658 -5.11 19.80 -13.09
CA ILE A 658 -6.12 19.01 -13.82
C ILE A 658 -7.42 18.97 -13.02
N LEU A 659 -7.33 18.60 -11.73
CA LEU A 659 -8.50 18.55 -10.85
C LEU A 659 -9.08 19.94 -10.58
N GLY A 660 -8.23 20.95 -10.37
CA GLY A 660 -8.66 22.34 -10.19
C GLY A 660 -9.43 22.86 -11.40
N GLY A 661 -8.95 22.60 -12.61
CA GLY A 661 -9.67 22.94 -13.84
C GLY A 661 -11.08 22.33 -13.90
N ILE A 662 -11.22 21.02 -13.65
CA ILE A 662 -12.51 20.32 -13.68
C ILE A 662 -13.42 20.81 -12.55
N MET A 663 -12.89 20.99 -11.34
CA MET A 663 -13.67 21.41 -10.17
C MET A 663 -14.22 22.83 -10.34
N MET A 664 -13.40 23.77 -10.81
CA MET A 664 -13.85 25.15 -11.03
C MET A 664 -14.90 25.25 -12.12
N GLU A 665 -14.79 24.46 -13.19
CA GLU A 665 -15.85 24.38 -14.20
C GLU A 665 -17.13 23.76 -13.62
N LEU A 666 -17.04 22.67 -12.83
CA LEU A 666 -18.20 22.09 -12.13
C LEU A 666 -18.90 23.12 -11.24
N ARG A 667 -18.14 23.88 -10.44
CA ARG A 667 -18.68 24.96 -9.58
C ARG A 667 -19.42 26.01 -10.40
N ARG A 668 -18.80 26.51 -11.47
CA ARG A 668 -19.42 27.47 -12.40
C ARG A 668 -20.76 26.94 -12.94
N LEU A 669 -20.84 25.64 -13.25
CA LEU A 669 -22.07 25.02 -13.72
C LEU A 669 -23.14 24.92 -12.62
N TYR A 670 -22.80 24.52 -11.40
CA TYR A 670 -23.75 24.48 -10.28
C TYR A 670 -24.21 25.88 -9.84
N GLU A 671 -23.34 26.89 -9.87
CA GLU A 671 -23.70 28.28 -9.60
C GLU A 671 -24.69 28.82 -10.63
N LYS A 672 -24.47 28.51 -11.91
CA LYS A 672 -25.30 29.02 -13.01
C LYS A 672 -26.63 28.25 -13.18
N GLU A 673 -26.60 26.95 -13.00
CA GLU A 673 -27.70 26.05 -13.39
C GLU A 673 -28.41 25.42 -12.19
N GLY A 674 -27.86 25.53 -10.97
CA GLY A 674 -28.29 24.70 -9.85
C GLY A 674 -28.01 23.21 -10.09
N GLY A 675 -28.73 22.35 -9.38
CA GLY A 675 -28.62 20.89 -9.53
C GLY A 675 -29.01 20.16 -8.25
N ALA A 676 -28.67 18.89 -8.16
CA ALA A 676 -28.91 18.09 -6.97
C ALA A 676 -27.92 18.47 -5.86
N CYS A 677 -28.42 18.94 -4.70
CA CYS A 677 -27.58 19.34 -3.54
C CYS A 677 -26.32 20.14 -3.95
N PRO A 678 -26.48 21.33 -4.57
CA PRO A 678 -25.37 22.16 -5.03
C PRO A 678 -24.45 22.57 -3.87
N GLU A 679 -24.99 22.69 -2.66
CA GLU A 679 -24.24 23.04 -1.45
C GLU A 679 -23.08 22.07 -1.17
N GLN A 680 -23.24 20.78 -1.49
CA GLN A 680 -22.18 19.79 -1.29
C GLN A 680 -20.93 20.09 -2.14
N VAL A 681 -21.14 20.64 -3.34
CA VAL A 681 -20.07 21.00 -4.29
C VAL A 681 -19.51 22.39 -3.97
N LEU A 682 -20.41 23.35 -3.71
CA LEU A 682 -20.05 24.76 -3.54
C LEU A 682 -19.46 25.07 -2.15
N HIS A 683 -19.87 24.37 -1.09
CA HIS A 683 -19.39 24.64 0.27
C HIS A 683 -18.09 23.92 0.63
N MET A 684 -17.64 22.93 -0.15
CA MET A 684 -16.29 22.38 0.01
C MET A 684 -15.27 23.52 -0.16
N THR A 685 -14.17 23.55 0.58
CA THR A 685 -13.14 24.60 0.43
C THR A 685 -12.33 24.36 -0.85
N TRP A 686 -12.42 25.26 -1.82
CA TRP A 686 -11.68 25.23 -3.10
C TRP A 686 -11.79 26.58 -3.81
N ASP A 687 -11.78 27.67 -3.06
CA ASP A 687 -11.98 29.03 -3.59
C ASP A 687 -10.73 29.88 -3.34
N GLU A 688 -10.75 31.13 -3.80
CA GLU A 688 -9.65 32.08 -3.62
C GLU A 688 -9.37 32.43 -2.14
N ALA A 689 -10.31 32.10 -1.23
CA ALA A 689 -10.09 32.24 0.21
C ALA A 689 -9.30 31.05 0.79
N THR A 690 -9.23 29.94 0.06
CA THR A 690 -8.53 28.70 0.44
C THR A 690 -7.19 28.58 -0.27
N TYR A 691 -7.17 28.84 -1.58
CA TYR A 691 -6.00 28.68 -2.45
C TYR A 691 -5.68 29.96 -3.20
N HIS A 692 -4.39 30.26 -3.35
CA HIS A 692 -3.93 31.39 -4.15
C HIS A 692 -4.42 31.31 -5.61
N ASP A 693 -4.41 30.11 -6.20
CA ASP A 693 -5.02 29.82 -7.49
C ASP A 693 -5.86 28.53 -7.39
N PRO A 694 -7.21 28.63 -7.31
CA PRO A 694 -8.10 27.47 -7.27
C PRO A 694 -8.02 26.56 -8.49
N HIS A 695 -7.53 27.05 -9.62
CA HIS A 695 -7.32 26.23 -10.82
C HIS A 695 -6.03 25.42 -10.75
N SER A 696 -5.07 25.80 -9.90
CA SER A 696 -3.79 25.12 -9.74
C SER A 696 -3.20 25.31 -8.31
N PRO A 697 -3.82 24.72 -7.27
CA PRO A 697 -3.35 24.88 -5.89
C PRO A 697 -1.88 24.47 -5.70
N HIS A 698 -1.12 25.23 -4.90
CA HIS A 698 0.31 24.98 -4.68
C HIS A 698 0.54 23.97 -3.54
N PRO A 699 1.39 22.93 -3.72
CA PRO A 699 1.61 21.87 -2.73
C PRO A 699 1.76 22.35 -1.28
N GLU A 700 2.46 23.45 -1.04
CA GLU A 700 2.66 24.02 0.30
C GLU A 700 1.36 24.40 1.02
N GLU A 701 0.34 24.84 0.28
CA GLU A 701 -0.97 25.20 0.82
C GLU A 701 -1.65 23.95 1.38
N MET A 702 -1.75 22.87 0.59
CA MET A 702 -2.37 21.62 1.05
C MET A 702 -1.56 20.91 2.12
N ALA A 703 -0.22 21.01 2.10
CA ALA A 703 0.60 20.45 3.16
C ALA A 703 0.35 21.13 4.51
N LYS A 704 0.19 22.46 4.50
CA LYS A 704 -0.18 23.24 5.68
C LYS A 704 -1.63 22.99 6.10
N GLU A 705 -2.57 22.83 5.17
CA GLU A 705 -3.94 22.39 5.47
C GLU A 705 -3.97 21.00 6.13
N ALA A 706 -3.16 20.06 5.64
CA ALA A 706 -2.99 18.73 6.21
C ALA A 706 -2.42 18.77 7.63
N ASN A 707 -1.46 19.66 7.89
CA ASN A 707 -0.98 19.94 9.23
C ASN A 707 -2.09 20.54 10.11
N GLY A 708 -2.64 21.68 9.70
CA GLY A 708 -3.70 22.40 10.37
C GLY A 708 -3.29 23.76 10.93
N TYR A 709 -4.31 24.56 11.26
CA TYR A 709 -4.22 25.93 11.75
C TYR A 709 -5.13 26.18 12.96
N ALA A 710 -4.74 27.14 13.80
CA ALA A 710 -5.62 27.80 14.74
C ALA A 710 -6.50 28.84 14.02
N LEU A 711 -7.82 28.66 14.03
CA LEU A 711 -8.80 29.58 13.42
C LEU A 711 -9.20 30.73 14.36
N ALA A 712 -8.90 30.58 15.65
CA ALA A 712 -9.02 31.58 16.70
C ALA A 712 -7.81 31.45 17.65
N ASP A 713 -7.70 32.33 18.64
CA ASP A 713 -6.77 32.08 19.74
C ASP A 713 -7.18 30.80 20.48
N VAL A 714 -6.25 29.87 20.68
CA VAL A 714 -6.49 28.59 21.36
C VAL A 714 -5.85 28.63 22.73
N PHE A 715 -6.59 28.16 23.74
CA PHE A 715 -6.19 28.17 25.14
C PHE A 715 -6.12 26.75 25.68
N ASP A 716 -5.19 26.46 26.58
CA ASP A 716 -5.15 25.20 27.33
C ASP A 716 -6.24 25.16 28.43
N GLU A 717 -6.30 24.04 29.16
CA GLU A 717 -7.28 23.83 30.24
C GLU A 717 -7.11 24.81 31.41
N THR A 718 -5.96 25.45 31.54
CA THR A 718 -5.69 26.49 32.56
C THR A 718 -6.09 27.90 32.10
N GLY A 719 -6.59 28.02 30.86
CA GLY A 719 -6.91 29.31 30.24
C GLY A 719 -5.68 30.04 29.70
N LYS A 720 -4.51 29.40 29.65
CA LYS A 720 -3.31 29.99 29.05
C LYS A 720 -3.38 29.85 27.53
N LYS A 721 -3.12 30.95 26.82
CA LYS A 721 -3.05 30.95 25.35
C LYS A 721 -1.86 30.10 24.89
N ILE A 722 -2.14 29.08 24.07
CA ILE A 722 -1.13 28.18 23.50
C ILE A 722 -0.91 28.40 22.01
N LEU A 723 -1.89 28.96 21.30
CA LEU A 723 -1.76 29.37 19.89
C LEU A 723 -2.52 30.67 19.63
N ARG A 724 -2.01 31.50 18.72
CA ARG A 724 -2.70 32.67 18.19
C ARG A 724 -3.47 32.31 16.92
N LYS A 725 -4.56 33.02 16.65
CA LYS A 725 -5.28 32.91 15.36
C LYS A 725 -4.31 33.03 14.17
N GLY A 726 -4.47 32.12 13.21
CA GLY A 726 -3.68 32.06 11.97
C GLY A 726 -2.39 31.24 12.07
N GLN A 727 -1.95 30.85 13.28
CA GLN A 727 -0.75 30.02 13.44
C GLN A 727 -0.99 28.57 13.03
N LEU A 728 0.04 27.93 12.48
CA LEU A 728 0.08 26.49 12.25
C LEU A 728 0.12 25.71 13.58
N LEU A 729 -0.46 24.51 13.58
CA LEU A 729 -0.42 23.61 14.73
C LEU A 729 0.96 22.92 14.82
N ASP A 730 1.50 22.80 16.04
CA ASP A 730 2.72 22.04 16.34
C ASP A 730 2.44 20.56 16.64
N SER A 731 1.20 20.25 17.05
CA SER A 731 0.81 18.89 17.45
C SER A 731 -0.70 18.71 17.39
N PHE A 732 -1.15 17.49 17.09
CA PHE A 732 -2.57 17.13 17.17
C PHE A 732 -3.16 17.26 18.57
N ALA A 733 -2.34 17.33 19.63
CA ALA A 733 -2.81 17.61 20.98
C ALA A 733 -3.45 19.01 21.13
N GLN A 734 -3.18 19.92 20.19
CA GLN A 734 -3.74 21.28 20.18
C GLN A 734 -5.12 21.37 19.50
N LEU A 735 -5.56 20.30 18.81
CA LEU A 735 -6.86 20.26 18.13
C LEU A 735 -8.03 20.36 19.13
N ARG A 736 -9.11 21.01 18.70
CA ARG A 736 -10.34 21.27 19.47
C ARG A 736 -11.58 20.78 18.72
N ASP A 737 -12.65 20.58 19.46
CA ASP A 737 -13.98 20.16 18.97
C ASP A 737 -15.02 21.29 18.95
N ASP A 738 -14.58 22.53 19.16
CA ASP A 738 -15.41 23.75 19.20
C ASP A 738 -15.31 24.60 17.92
N GLY A 739 -14.60 24.10 16.90
CA GLY A 739 -14.40 24.77 15.63
C GLY A 739 -13.29 25.83 15.61
N THR A 740 -12.51 25.98 16.69
CA THR A 740 -11.37 26.93 16.77
C THR A 740 -10.10 26.42 16.10
N THR A 741 -10.05 25.17 15.67
CA THR A 741 -8.94 24.57 14.93
C THR A 741 -9.41 23.94 13.63
N SER A 742 -8.52 23.86 12.65
CA SER A 742 -8.71 23.11 11.41
C SER A 742 -7.50 22.22 11.15
N SER A 743 -7.71 21.03 10.58
CA SER A 743 -6.65 20.14 10.11
C SER A 743 -7.28 19.12 9.18
N TYR A 744 -6.75 18.98 7.96
CA TYR A 744 -7.25 17.96 7.03
C TYR A 744 -6.85 16.55 7.49
N CYS A 745 -5.66 16.36 8.07
CA CYS A 745 -5.21 15.04 8.52
C CYS A 745 -4.57 15.15 9.90
N TRP A 746 -5.32 14.83 10.97
CA TRP A 746 -4.87 15.06 12.34
C TRP A 746 -3.51 14.41 12.66
N ILE A 747 -3.23 13.23 12.12
CA ILE A 747 -1.94 12.55 12.32
C ILE A 747 -0.75 13.28 11.69
N PHE A 748 -0.98 14.25 10.80
CA PHE A 748 0.04 15.11 10.17
C PHE A 748 0.23 16.45 10.88
N ALA A 749 -0.57 16.78 11.90
CA ALA A 749 -0.32 17.96 12.74
C ALA A 749 1.05 17.85 13.44
N GLY A 750 1.94 18.80 13.14
CA GLY A 750 3.36 18.80 13.46
C GLY A 750 4.31 18.60 12.26
N SER A 751 3.78 18.31 11.06
CA SER A 751 4.59 18.12 9.84
C SER A 751 5.03 19.43 9.18
N TRP A 752 4.24 20.49 9.32
CA TRP A 752 4.60 21.84 8.89
C TRP A 752 4.09 22.85 9.92
N THR A 753 5.01 23.40 10.70
CA THR A 753 4.67 24.30 11.82
C THR A 753 5.20 25.71 11.56
N GLU A 754 5.07 26.61 12.54
CA GLU A 754 5.72 27.94 12.48
C GLU A 754 7.25 27.83 12.40
N ALA A 755 7.84 26.70 12.81
CA ALA A 755 9.26 26.40 12.63
C ALA A 755 9.61 26.00 11.18
N GLY A 756 8.63 25.93 10.28
CA GLY A 756 8.78 25.57 8.88
C GLY A 756 8.41 24.12 8.56
N ASN A 757 8.71 23.71 7.33
CA ASN A 757 8.40 22.39 6.79
C ASN A 757 9.33 21.31 7.40
N GLN A 758 8.80 20.51 8.33
CA GLN A 758 9.57 19.47 9.01
C GLN A 758 9.88 18.28 8.09
N MET A 759 9.06 18.08 7.06
CA MET A 759 9.19 17.01 6.05
C MET A 759 10.40 17.24 5.12
N ALA A 760 10.89 18.47 5.05
CA ALA A 760 12.07 18.88 4.27
C ALA A 760 13.39 18.84 5.06
N ARG A 761 13.37 18.47 6.36
CA ARG A 761 14.60 18.40 7.17
C ARG A 761 15.55 17.31 6.67
N ARG A 762 16.85 17.57 6.79
CA ARG A 762 17.92 16.72 6.23
C ARG A 762 19.06 16.45 7.21
N ASP A 763 18.78 16.53 8.50
CA ASP A 763 19.74 16.14 9.53
C ASP A 763 19.71 14.61 9.70
N ASN A 764 20.75 13.93 9.22
CA ASN A 764 20.88 12.48 9.30
C ASN A 764 21.61 12.00 10.56
N THR A 765 21.74 12.85 11.59
CA THR A 765 22.31 12.48 12.89
C THR A 765 21.57 11.28 13.47
N ASP A 766 22.31 10.19 13.71
CA ASP A 766 21.83 8.98 14.36
C ASP A 766 21.80 9.21 15.87
N THR A 767 20.62 9.34 16.46
CA THR A 767 20.43 9.50 17.90
C THR A 767 20.59 8.18 18.67
N GLY A 768 20.87 7.09 17.97
CA GLY A 768 21.06 5.75 18.51
C GLY A 768 20.31 4.71 17.68
N LEU A 769 20.95 3.55 17.48
CA LEU A 769 20.35 2.38 16.81
C LEU A 769 19.84 2.65 15.38
N GLY A 770 20.29 3.71 14.71
CA GLY A 770 19.84 4.08 13.37
C GLY A 770 18.61 4.98 13.35
N ASN A 771 18.24 5.56 14.50
CA ASN A 771 17.12 6.49 14.58
C ASN A 771 17.56 7.90 14.18
N THR A 772 16.83 8.54 13.26
CA THR A 772 17.23 9.82 12.64
C THR A 772 16.08 10.82 12.66
N PRO A 773 15.68 11.31 13.85
CA PRO A 773 14.51 12.18 14.01
C PRO A 773 14.65 13.54 13.31
N GLY A 774 15.88 13.96 12.97
CA GLY A 774 16.18 15.17 12.19
C GLY A 774 16.04 15.02 10.67
N TRP A 775 15.79 13.81 10.16
CA TRP A 775 15.57 13.57 8.73
C TRP A 775 14.08 13.43 8.45
N ALA A 776 13.54 14.33 7.63
CA ALA A 776 12.12 14.41 7.33
C ALA A 776 11.25 14.47 8.61
N TRP A 777 9.99 14.05 8.54
CA TRP A 777 9.10 13.96 9.70
C TRP A 777 8.25 12.69 9.64
N SER A 778 8.11 11.98 10.76
CA SER A 778 7.34 10.73 10.82
C SER A 778 6.05 10.90 11.60
N TRP A 779 4.90 10.51 11.05
CA TRP A 779 3.69 10.50 11.86
C TRP A 779 3.64 9.26 12.77
N PRO A 780 3.06 9.31 13.98
CA PRO A 780 2.56 10.51 14.64
C PRO A 780 3.67 11.25 15.41
N ALA A 781 3.65 12.59 15.38
CA ALA A 781 4.51 13.45 16.22
C ALA A 781 6.01 13.11 16.20
N ASN A 782 6.54 12.76 15.03
CA ASN A 782 7.93 12.34 14.78
C ASN A 782 8.37 11.00 15.43
N ARG A 783 7.46 10.22 16.01
CA ARG A 783 7.74 8.89 16.60
C ARG A 783 8.18 7.91 15.52
N ARG A 784 9.38 7.33 15.67
CA ARG A 784 9.98 6.47 14.64
C ARG A 784 9.71 4.99 14.89
N ILE A 785 9.63 4.56 16.15
CA ILE A 785 9.19 3.22 16.57
C ILE A 785 7.86 3.35 17.31
N LEU A 786 6.80 2.78 16.74
CA LEU A 786 5.49 2.72 17.42
C LEU A 786 5.58 1.80 18.63
N TYR A 787 4.78 2.12 19.66
CA TYR A 787 4.64 1.34 20.88
C TYR A 787 5.95 1.20 21.67
N ASN A 788 6.89 2.13 21.50
CA ASN A 788 8.22 2.08 22.11
C ASN A 788 8.21 2.07 23.65
N ARG A 789 7.12 2.46 24.34
CA ARG A 789 6.97 2.20 25.78
C ARG A 789 7.05 0.71 26.11
N ALA A 790 6.59 -0.16 25.22
CA ALA A 790 6.66 -1.62 25.41
C ALA A 790 8.10 -2.17 25.30
N SER A 791 9.11 -1.35 24.98
CA SER A 791 10.52 -1.77 24.97
C SER A 791 11.12 -1.91 26.38
N MET A 792 10.33 -1.68 27.42
CA MET A 792 10.73 -1.63 28.81
C MET A 792 9.66 -2.29 29.67
N ASP A 793 10.02 -2.78 30.85
CA ASP A 793 9.07 -3.36 31.81
C ASP A 793 8.16 -2.30 32.46
N GLU A 794 7.24 -2.74 33.33
CA GLU A 794 6.29 -1.86 34.02
C GLU A 794 7.00 -0.79 34.85
N MET A 795 8.17 -1.12 35.41
CA MET A 795 9.00 -0.23 36.22
C MET A 795 9.96 0.63 35.40
N GLY A 796 9.90 0.54 34.07
CA GLY A 796 10.70 1.36 33.16
C GLY A 796 12.15 0.90 33.03
N ASN A 797 12.45 -0.36 33.36
CA ASN A 797 13.74 -0.97 33.04
C ASN A 797 13.70 -1.52 31.61
N PRO A 798 14.73 -1.27 30.78
CA PRO A 798 14.76 -1.80 29.42
C PRO A 798 14.81 -3.34 29.44
N TRP A 799 14.07 -4.01 28.56
CA TRP A 799 14.19 -5.46 28.38
C TRP A 799 15.60 -5.84 27.92
N ASP A 800 16.17 -5.01 27.04
CA ASP A 800 17.56 -5.09 26.59
C ASP A 800 18.26 -3.73 26.81
N PRO A 801 19.16 -3.61 27.79
CA PRO A 801 19.93 -2.39 28.02
C PRO A 801 20.75 -1.92 26.82
N LYS A 802 21.16 -2.81 25.89
CA LYS A 802 21.91 -2.43 24.68
C LYS A 802 21.04 -1.82 23.59
N ARG A 803 19.72 -1.96 23.71
CA ARG A 803 18.73 -1.44 22.74
C ARG A 803 17.74 -0.48 23.40
N GLN A 804 18.18 0.19 24.44
CA GLN A 804 17.37 1.19 25.13
C GLN A 804 17.11 2.40 24.22
N ILE A 805 15.86 2.55 23.79
CA ILE A 805 15.40 3.69 22.97
C ILE A 805 14.75 4.79 23.81
N LEU A 806 14.24 4.45 24.99
CA LEU A 806 13.61 5.35 25.95
C LEU A 806 14.14 5.08 27.37
N HIS A 807 14.03 6.07 28.25
CA HIS A 807 14.18 5.93 29.69
C HIS A 807 13.36 6.99 30.43
N TRP A 808 13.05 6.71 31.70
CA TRP A 808 12.43 7.66 32.61
C TRP A 808 13.53 8.45 33.33
N ASN A 809 13.46 9.79 33.31
CA ASN A 809 14.48 10.65 33.95
C ASN A 809 14.10 11.11 35.38
N GLY A 810 12.98 10.64 35.92
CA GLY A 810 12.42 11.11 37.19
C GLY A 810 11.12 11.90 37.02
N GLU A 811 10.95 12.58 35.88
CA GLU A 811 9.83 13.48 35.61
C GLU A 811 9.08 13.14 34.30
N GLN A 812 9.81 12.68 33.28
CA GLN A 812 9.25 12.37 31.98
C GLN A 812 10.05 11.29 31.22
N TRP A 813 9.40 10.68 30.23
CA TRP A 813 10.03 9.78 29.26
C TRP A 813 10.86 10.57 28.24
N VAL A 814 12.12 10.18 28.08
CA VAL A 814 13.07 10.76 27.12
C VAL A 814 13.91 9.66 26.48
N GLY A 815 14.64 9.96 25.40
CA GLY A 815 15.55 8.99 24.80
C GLY A 815 15.91 9.29 23.35
N ALA A 816 16.31 8.24 22.63
CA ALA A 816 16.69 8.31 21.22
C ALA A 816 15.49 8.49 20.28
N ASP A 817 14.27 8.17 20.73
CA ASP A 817 13.01 8.34 19.99
C ASP A 817 12.00 9.18 20.79
N VAL A 818 10.97 9.68 20.11
CA VAL A 818 9.84 10.36 20.77
C VAL A 818 8.96 9.29 21.46
N PRO A 819 8.59 9.45 22.74
CA PRO A 819 7.72 8.47 23.41
C PRO A 819 6.36 8.34 22.73
N ASP A 820 5.97 7.11 22.35
CA ASP A 820 4.61 6.72 21.96
C ASP A 820 3.76 6.44 23.19
N PHE A 821 3.77 7.42 24.11
CA PHE A 821 3.20 7.29 25.46
C PHE A 821 3.00 8.70 26.06
N PRO A 822 2.13 8.89 27.07
CA PRO A 822 2.09 10.13 27.82
C PRO A 822 3.45 10.42 28.45
N LEU A 823 4.00 11.61 28.23
CA LEU A 823 5.35 11.97 28.66
C LEU A 823 5.55 11.84 30.16
N THR A 824 4.54 12.15 30.96
CA THR A 824 4.61 12.22 32.44
C THR A 824 3.99 11.02 33.15
N ALA A 825 3.52 10.00 32.43
CA ALA A 825 3.00 8.79 33.07
C ALA A 825 4.18 7.97 33.63
N ALA A 826 4.39 8.06 34.95
CA ALA A 826 5.50 7.42 35.63
C ALA A 826 5.48 5.88 35.50
N PRO A 827 6.64 5.21 35.59
CA PRO A 827 6.69 3.76 35.69
C PRO A 827 5.89 3.24 36.89
N GLY A 828 5.32 2.03 36.76
CA GLY A 828 4.45 1.39 37.75
C GLY A 828 2.98 1.85 37.71
N THR A 829 2.64 2.84 36.89
CA THR A 829 1.24 3.23 36.65
C THR A 829 0.50 2.18 35.79
N PRO A 830 -0.84 2.07 35.90
CA PRO A 830 -1.63 1.11 35.13
C PRO A 830 -1.76 1.42 33.62
N VAL A 831 -1.13 2.49 33.11
CA VAL A 831 -1.28 2.95 31.74
C VAL A 831 -0.55 2.01 30.76
N GLY A 832 -1.30 1.37 29.87
CA GLY A 832 -0.75 0.42 28.90
C GLY A 832 -0.04 1.08 27.69
N PRO A 833 0.96 0.41 27.08
CA PRO A 833 1.79 1.00 26.01
C PRO A 833 1.09 1.13 24.65
N PHE A 834 -0.06 0.47 24.45
CA PHE A 834 -0.82 0.52 23.19
C PHE A 834 -1.91 1.59 23.26
N ILE A 835 -1.48 2.86 23.25
CA ILE A 835 -2.30 4.02 23.63
C ILE A 835 -3.55 4.26 22.76
N MET A 836 -3.63 3.64 21.58
CA MET A 836 -4.79 3.74 20.69
C MET A 836 -5.86 2.69 20.99
N LEU A 837 -5.54 1.64 21.76
CA LEU A 837 -6.50 0.60 22.11
C LEU A 837 -7.26 0.98 23.40
N PRO A 838 -8.58 0.70 23.48
CA PRO A 838 -9.40 0.96 24.65
C PRO A 838 -8.92 0.31 25.96
N GLU A 839 -8.29 -0.86 25.86
CA GLU A 839 -7.68 -1.58 26.97
C GLU A 839 -6.20 -1.23 27.20
N GLY A 840 -5.57 -0.45 26.30
CA GLY A 840 -4.16 -0.07 26.39
C GLY A 840 -3.13 -1.20 26.19
N VAL A 841 -3.58 -2.42 25.89
CA VAL A 841 -2.73 -3.61 25.70
C VAL A 841 -2.91 -4.23 24.32
N GLY A 842 -1.89 -4.93 23.82
CA GLY A 842 -1.92 -5.62 22.54
C GLY A 842 -2.88 -6.83 22.56
N ARG A 843 -3.63 -7.03 21.48
CA ARG A 843 -4.66 -8.07 21.41
C ARG A 843 -4.14 -9.39 20.85
N LEU A 844 -4.11 -10.44 21.67
CA LEU A 844 -4.08 -11.83 21.22
C LEU A 844 -5.48 -12.26 20.75
N PHE A 845 -6.53 -11.88 21.47
CA PHE A 845 -7.93 -12.00 21.08
C PHE A 845 -8.46 -10.66 20.60
N SER A 846 -8.88 -10.53 19.33
CA SER A 846 -9.16 -9.21 18.72
C SER A 846 -10.55 -8.64 18.99
N VAL A 847 -11.32 -9.24 19.90
CA VAL A 847 -12.73 -8.93 20.15
C VAL A 847 -13.54 -8.90 18.84
N GLY A 848 -14.54 -8.02 18.70
CA GLY A 848 -15.27 -7.80 17.45
C GLY A 848 -14.49 -7.12 16.31
N GLY A 849 -13.16 -6.93 16.43
CA GLY A 849 -12.34 -6.18 15.48
C GLY A 849 -12.14 -6.83 14.11
N MET A 850 -12.39 -8.14 13.99
CA MET A 850 -12.28 -8.91 12.75
C MET A 850 -13.65 -9.39 12.28
N ILE A 851 -13.84 -9.60 10.97
CA ILE A 851 -15.08 -10.11 10.37
C ILE A 851 -15.19 -11.63 10.51
N ASP A 852 -14.07 -12.32 10.41
CA ASP A 852 -13.95 -13.78 10.25
C ASP A 852 -13.40 -14.51 11.49
N GLY A 853 -13.39 -13.86 12.64
CA GLY A 853 -13.07 -14.49 13.94
C GLY A 853 -12.08 -13.72 14.82
N PRO A 854 -12.18 -13.82 16.16
CA PRO A 854 -11.29 -13.11 17.07
C PRO A 854 -9.91 -13.77 17.25
N PHE A 855 -9.78 -15.02 16.80
CA PHE A 855 -8.51 -15.73 16.59
C PHE A 855 -8.36 -16.12 15.12
N PRO A 856 -7.13 -16.16 14.57
CA PRO A 856 -6.90 -16.71 13.23
C PRO A 856 -7.28 -18.19 13.14
N GLU A 857 -7.94 -18.57 12.06
CA GLU A 857 -8.25 -19.96 11.72
C GLU A 857 -7.89 -20.23 10.26
N HIS A 858 -7.32 -21.42 9.99
CA HIS A 858 -6.95 -21.81 8.64
C HIS A 858 -8.18 -22.16 7.81
N TYR A 859 -8.36 -21.46 6.70
CA TYR A 859 -9.29 -21.82 5.64
C TYR A 859 -8.54 -21.89 4.32
N GLU A 860 -8.95 -22.80 3.44
CA GLU A 860 -8.36 -22.95 2.11
C GLU A 860 -8.74 -21.79 1.18
N PRO A 861 -7.85 -21.41 0.24
CA PRO A 861 -8.20 -20.55 -0.88
C PRO A 861 -9.46 -21.03 -1.60
N VAL A 862 -10.20 -20.12 -2.24
CA VAL A 862 -11.48 -20.48 -2.89
C VAL A 862 -11.25 -21.50 -4.00
N GLU A 863 -10.19 -21.31 -4.78
CA GLU A 863 -9.69 -22.33 -5.69
C GLU A 863 -8.53 -23.08 -5.01
N SER A 864 -8.84 -24.19 -4.33
CA SER A 864 -7.86 -25.00 -3.60
C SER A 864 -7.46 -26.29 -4.34
N PRO A 865 -6.17 -26.68 -4.32
CA PRO A 865 -5.73 -27.94 -4.90
C PRO A 865 -6.21 -29.17 -4.13
N ILE A 866 -6.67 -29.01 -2.89
CA ILE A 866 -7.19 -30.09 -2.04
C ILE A 866 -8.72 -30.02 -1.93
N ALA A 867 -9.33 -31.14 -1.56
CA ALA A 867 -10.79 -31.28 -1.55
C ALA A 867 -11.47 -30.71 -0.33
N ARG A 868 -10.80 -30.84 0.81
CA ARG A 868 -11.31 -30.51 2.13
C ARG A 868 -10.17 -29.94 2.93
N ASN A 869 -10.50 -29.07 3.87
CA ASN A 869 -9.54 -28.53 4.82
C ASN A 869 -9.19 -29.61 5.86
N PRO A 870 -7.92 -30.07 5.97
CA PRO A 870 -7.53 -31.14 6.88
C PRO A 870 -7.68 -30.82 8.37
N LEU A 871 -7.98 -29.57 8.72
CA LEU A 871 -8.20 -29.12 10.10
C LEU A 871 -9.66 -29.28 10.55
N HIS A 872 -10.61 -29.11 9.63
CA HIS A 872 -12.04 -29.26 9.85
C HIS A 872 -12.77 -29.46 8.51
N ASP A 873 -13.36 -30.65 8.33
CA ASP A 873 -13.95 -31.07 7.07
C ASP A 873 -15.20 -30.26 6.67
N LYS A 874 -15.93 -29.72 7.66
CA LYS A 874 -17.21 -29.03 7.44
C LYS A 874 -17.04 -27.66 6.79
N VAL A 875 -15.98 -26.92 7.12
CA VAL A 875 -15.75 -25.55 6.64
C VAL A 875 -14.43 -25.48 5.91
N THR A 876 -14.45 -25.63 4.59
CA THR A 876 -13.21 -25.62 3.80
C THR A 876 -12.68 -24.22 3.53
N HIS A 877 -13.57 -23.29 3.16
CA HIS A 877 -13.23 -21.92 2.80
C HIS A 877 -13.65 -20.93 3.88
N ASN A 878 -13.13 -19.70 3.83
CA ASN A 878 -13.50 -18.67 4.79
C ASN A 878 -15.02 -18.45 4.75
N PRO A 879 -15.73 -18.65 5.88
CA PRO A 879 -17.19 -18.65 5.92
C PRO A 879 -17.83 -17.27 5.70
N THR A 880 -17.03 -16.21 5.62
CA THR A 880 -17.47 -14.82 5.43
C THR A 880 -16.85 -14.13 4.21
N ALA A 881 -16.03 -14.83 3.42
CA ALA A 881 -15.52 -14.28 2.17
C ALA A 881 -16.68 -14.04 1.19
N ARG A 882 -16.77 -12.82 0.64
CA ARG A 882 -17.85 -12.43 -0.28
C ARG A 882 -17.48 -12.82 -1.72
N ILE A 883 -18.36 -13.58 -2.36
CA ILE A 883 -18.25 -13.92 -3.79
C ILE A 883 -19.52 -13.47 -4.50
N PHE A 884 -19.39 -12.60 -5.50
CA PHE A 884 -20.54 -12.19 -6.32
C PHE A 884 -20.96 -13.31 -7.27
N GLN A 885 -22.23 -13.33 -7.66
CA GLN A 885 -22.77 -14.37 -8.55
C GLN A 885 -22.02 -14.43 -9.89
N ASN A 886 -21.67 -13.27 -10.46
CA ASN A 886 -20.91 -13.17 -11.70
C ASN A 886 -19.49 -13.76 -11.56
N ASP A 887 -18.89 -13.70 -10.37
CA ASP A 887 -17.56 -14.25 -10.10
C ASP A 887 -17.62 -15.74 -9.73
N ALA A 888 -18.66 -16.17 -9.01
CA ALA A 888 -18.87 -17.57 -8.63
C ALA A 888 -18.95 -18.49 -9.86
N GLN A 889 -19.62 -18.05 -10.93
CA GLN A 889 -19.72 -18.78 -12.20
C GLN A 889 -18.37 -18.92 -12.94
N ARG A 890 -17.37 -18.14 -12.53
CA ARG A 890 -16.05 -18.04 -13.16
C ARG A 890 -14.94 -18.63 -12.29
N MET A 891 -15.31 -19.29 -11.18
CA MET A 891 -14.39 -20.09 -10.39
C MET A 891 -14.16 -21.45 -11.07
N GLY A 892 -12.91 -21.88 -11.09
CA GLY A 892 -12.47 -23.19 -11.53
C GLY A 892 -12.45 -24.21 -10.40
N ASN A 893 -12.07 -25.44 -10.71
CA ASN A 893 -11.91 -26.52 -9.75
C ASN A 893 -10.63 -27.32 -10.03
N ARG A 894 -10.17 -28.09 -9.05
CA ARG A 894 -8.92 -28.87 -9.12
C ARG A 894 -8.89 -29.96 -10.19
N THR A 895 -10.04 -30.40 -10.70
CA THR A 895 -10.11 -31.41 -11.76
C THR A 895 -9.76 -30.80 -13.11
N GLU A 896 -10.26 -29.60 -13.40
CA GLU A 896 -9.94 -28.86 -14.64
C GLU A 896 -8.60 -28.12 -14.53
N PHE A 897 -8.26 -27.61 -13.35
CA PHE A 897 -7.11 -26.76 -13.09
C PHE A 897 -6.32 -27.30 -11.88
N PRO A 898 -5.43 -28.28 -12.07
CA PRO A 898 -4.85 -29.02 -10.95
C PRO A 898 -3.66 -28.35 -10.25
N TYR A 899 -3.12 -27.25 -10.79
CA TYR A 899 -1.89 -26.63 -10.29
C TYR A 899 -2.16 -25.33 -9.55
N VAL A 900 -1.46 -25.11 -8.45
CA VAL A 900 -1.51 -23.84 -7.72
C VAL A 900 -0.76 -22.78 -8.52
N ALA A 901 -1.34 -21.60 -8.68
CA ALA A 901 -0.70 -20.44 -9.25
C ALA A 901 -0.54 -19.33 -8.21
N THR A 902 0.56 -18.61 -8.32
CA THR A 902 0.82 -17.42 -7.53
C THR A 902 1.39 -16.31 -8.41
N THR A 903 0.85 -15.10 -8.29
CA THR A 903 1.36 -13.93 -9.01
C THR A 903 2.29 -13.07 -8.15
N TYR A 904 3.40 -12.57 -8.70
CA TYR A 904 4.40 -11.82 -7.93
C TYR A 904 5.18 -10.79 -8.74
N SER A 905 6.06 -10.06 -8.06
CA SER A 905 6.94 -9.06 -8.67
C SER A 905 8.39 -9.56 -8.81
N ILE A 906 9.11 -9.04 -9.80
CA ILE A 906 10.57 -9.17 -9.97
C ILE A 906 11.27 -7.84 -9.72
N THR A 907 12.58 -7.86 -9.44
CA THR A 907 13.34 -6.65 -9.05
C THR A 907 13.33 -5.55 -10.10
N GLU A 908 13.39 -5.91 -11.37
CA GLU A 908 13.68 -5.03 -12.49
C GLU A 908 12.46 -4.25 -12.95
N LEU A 909 11.25 -4.77 -12.66
CA LEU A 909 10.00 -4.19 -13.10
C LEU A 909 9.10 -3.79 -11.92
N PHE A 910 8.36 -2.70 -12.07
CA PHE A 910 7.40 -2.18 -11.10
C PHE A 910 6.00 -2.17 -11.68
N ARG A 911 5.16 -3.11 -11.20
CA ARG A 911 3.79 -3.32 -11.72
C ARG A 911 3.81 -3.30 -13.25
N HIS A 912 2.95 -2.51 -13.89
CA HIS A 912 2.86 -2.35 -15.33
C HIS A 912 3.47 -1.01 -15.81
N TRP A 913 4.36 -0.41 -15.00
CA TRP A 913 4.89 0.94 -15.23
C TRP A 913 6.29 0.93 -15.88
N THR A 914 7.26 0.28 -15.25
CA THR A 914 8.67 0.31 -15.74
C THR A 914 8.87 -0.40 -17.07
N LYS A 915 7.88 -1.13 -17.60
CA LYS A 915 7.92 -1.59 -18.99
C LYS A 915 8.01 -0.44 -19.99
N HIS A 916 7.70 0.80 -19.57
CA HIS A 916 7.89 2.03 -20.34
C HIS A 916 9.30 2.64 -20.21
N SER A 917 10.14 2.14 -19.30
CA SER A 917 11.56 2.47 -19.20
C SER A 917 12.35 1.51 -20.09
N HIS A 918 13.13 2.05 -21.02
CA HIS A 918 13.86 1.24 -21.98
C HIS A 918 14.92 0.37 -21.29
N LEU A 919 15.68 0.93 -20.35
CA LEU A 919 16.65 0.20 -19.54
C LEU A 919 16.01 -0.97 -18.79
N ASN A 920 14.88 -0.74 -18.10
CA ASN A 920 14.20 -1.80 -17.36
C ASN A 920 13.60 -2.86 -18.28
N ALA A 921 13.05 -2.44 -19.42
CA ALA A 921 12.55 -3.33 -20.45
C ALA A 921 13.68 -4.19 -21.05
N MET A 922 14.89 -3.67 -21.22
CA MET A 922 16.04 -4.47 -21.68
C MET A 922 16.46 -5.54 -20.67
N LEU A 923 16.38 -5.25 -19.37
CA LEU A 923 16.75 -6.19 -18.32
C LEU A 923 15.79 -7.38 -18.22
N GLN A 924 14.49 -7.15 -18.41
CA GLN A 924 13.44 -8.20 -18.38
C GLN A 924 12.46 -8.01 -19.56
N PRO A 925 12.87 -8.39 -20.78
CA PRO A 925 12.19 -7.97 -22.02
C PRO A 925 10.93 -8.74 -22.36
N GLU A 926 10.78 -9.97 -21.89
CA GLU A 926 9.75 -10.88 -22.35
C GLU A 926 9.07 -11.60 -21.19
N GLN A 927 7.75 -11.78 -21.31
CA GLN A 927 6.96 -12.44 -20.29
C GLN A 927 7.32 -13.91 -20.16
N PHE A 928 7.49 -14.35 -18.93
CA PHE A 928 7.74 -15.74 -18.59
C PHE A 928 6.86 -16.24 -17.45
N VAL A 929 6.84 -17.54 -17.23
CA VAL A 929 6.32 -18.22 -16.03
C VAL A 929 7.38 -19.16 -15.48
N GLU A 930 7.41 -19.36 -14.16
CA GLU A 930 8.32 -20.28 -13.48
C GLU A 930 7.61 -21.61 -13.19
N ILE A 931 8.22 -22.72 -13.60
CA ILE A 931 7.70 -24.07 -13.36
C ILE A 931 8.80 -24.99 -12.83
N GLY A 932 8.41 -25.95 -11.98
CA GLY A 932 9.31 -26.95 -11.44
C GLY A 932 9.75 -27.97 -12.49
N GLU A 933 10.96 -28.53 -12.33
CA GLU A 933 11.51 -29.55 -13.26
C GLU A 933 10.60 -30.78 -13.40
N LYS A 934 9.97 -31.22 -12.31
CA LYS A 934 9.03 -32.36 -12.33
C LYS A 934 7.81 -32.07 -13.21
N LEU A 935 7.10 -30.98 -12.95
CA LEU A 935 5.92 -30.59 -13.74
C LEU A 935 6.28 -30.37 -15.21
N ALA A 936 7.45 -29.76 -15.48
CA ALA A 936 7.93 -29.55 -16.84
C ALA A 936 8.17 -30.88 -17.57
N ALA A 937 8.79 -31.87 -16.91
CA ALA A 937 8.99 -33.21 -17.45
C ALA A 937 7.65 -33.92 -17.71
N ASP A 938 6.71 -33.89 -16.76
CA ASP A 938 5.38 -34.50 -16.88
C ASP A 938 4.58 -33.92 -18.07
N LYS A 939 4.82 -32.66 -18.43
CA LYS A 939 4.16 -31.95 -19.54
C LYS A 939 4.99 -31.88 -20.83
N GLY A 940 6.20 -32.42 -20.87
CA GLY A 940 7.10 -32.33 -22.03
C GLY A 940 7.52 -30.89 -22.40
N ILE A 941 7.65 -30.01 -21.39
CA ILE A 941 8.02 -28.60 -21.54
C ILE A 941 9.52 -28.44 -21.28
N ALA A 942 10.27 -27.95 -22.27
CA ALA A 942 11.67 -27.57 -22.12
C ALA A 942 11.81 -26.11 -21.63
N HIS A 943 12.97 -25.78 -21.07
CA HIS A 943 13.29 -24.39 -20.73
C HIS A 943 13.26 -23.53 -22.01
N GLY A 944 12.59 -22.38 -21.95
CA GLY A 944 12.42 -21.46 -23.08
C GLY A 944 11.27 -21.79 -24.03
N ASP A 945 10.61 -22.94 -23.88
CA ASP A 945 9.40 -23.25 -24.65
C ASP A 945 8.30 -22.22 -24.37
N THR A 946 7.43 -22.00 -25.36
CA THR A 946 6.20 -21.23 -25.15
C THR A 946 5.11 -22.14 -24.59
N VAL A 947 4.49 -21.71 -23.51
CA VAL A 947 3.44 -22.43 -22.79
C VAL A 947 2.17 -21.59 -22.72
N LYS A 948 1.03 -22.27 -22.65
CA LYS A 948 -0.29 -21.68 -22.41
C LYS A 948 -0.72 -22.00 -20.98
N ILE A 949 -1.05 -20.97 -20.21
CA ILE A 949 -1.55 -21.08 -18.83
C ILE A 949 -3.02 -20.69 -18.87
N THR A 950 -3.90 -21.54 -18.35
CA THR A 950 -5.35 -21.39 -18.49
C THR A 950 -6.03 -21.49 -17.13
N THR A 951 -7.05 -20.66 -16.93
CA THR A 951 -8.05 -20.78 -15.86
C THR A 951 -9.44 -20.74 -16.46
N LYS A 952 -10.48 -20.86 -15.62
CA LYS A 952 -11.87 -20.69 -16.06
C LYS A 952 -12.14 -19.29 -16.67
N ARG A 953 -11.31 -18.30 -16.32
CA ARG A 953 -11.50 -16.88 -16.66
C ARG A 953 -10.85 -16.50 -17.99
N GLY A 954 -9.80 -17.21 -18.40
CA GLY A 954 -9.05 -16.93 -19.61
C GLY A 954 -7.71 -17.65 -19.66
N HIS A 955 -6.83 -17.21 -20.56
CA HIS A 955 -5.49 -17.78 -20.69
C HIS A 955 -4.45 -16.72 -21.04
N ILE A 956 -3.19 -17.06 -20.81
CA ILE A 956 -2.03 -16.31 -21.28
C ILE A 956 -1.05 -17.25 -22.00
N THR A 957 -0.19 -16.72 -22.87
CA THR A 957 0.99 -17.44 -23.36
C THR A 957 2.27 -16.75 -22.93
N ALA A 958 3.25 -17.50 -22.44
CA ALA A 958 4.51 -16.98 -21.94
C ALA A 958 5.66 -17.97 -22.19
N LYS A 959 6.91 -17.52 -22.00
CA LYS A 959 8.09 -18.40 -22.00
C LYS A 959 8.17 -19.20 -20.69
N ALA A 960 8.55 -20.47 -20.76
CA ALA A 960 8.73 -21.32 -19.59
C ALA A 960 10.15 -21.20 -19.02
N VAL A 961 10.27 -20.73 -17.79
CA VAL A 961 11.49 -20.84 -16.98
C VAL A 961 11.37 -22.10 -16.13
N VAL A 962 11.92 -23.20 -16.64
CA VAL A 962 12.02 -24.47 -15.91
C VAL A 962 13.15 -24.37 -14.89
N THR A 963 12.86 -24.64 -13.62
CA THR A 963 13.81 -24.38 -12.51
C THR A 963 13.56 -25.25 -11.27
N LYS A 964 14.64 -25.58 -10.54
CA LYS A 964 14.60 -26.20 -9.19
C LYS A 964 14.07 -25.29 -8.10
N ARG A 965 13.94 -23.99 -8.40
CA ARG A 965 13.45 -22.98 -7.44
C ARG A 965 11.95 -23.13 -7.14
N MET A 966 11.21 -23.82 -8.01
CA MET A 966 9.83 -24.23 -7.81
C MET A 966 9.80 -25.70 -7.42
N ARG A 967 9.20 -26.03 -6.27
CA ARG A 967 9.17 -27.41 -5.74
C ARG A 967 7.75 -27.96 -5.69
N THR A 968 7.62 -29.23 -6.04
CA THR A 968 6.43 -30.02 -5.74
C THR A 968 6.41 -30.32 -4.24
N LEU A 969 5.27 -30.09 -3.58
CA LEU A 969 5.09 -30.35 -2.15
C LEU A 969 4.18 -31.55 -1.92
N ARG A 970 4.31 -32.21 -0.76
CA ARG A 970 3.35 -33.20 -0.29
C ARG A 970 2.36 -32.51 0.64
N VAL A 971 1.08 -32.50 0.26
CA VAL A 971 0.02 -31.79 0.99
C VAL A 971 -1.21 -32.68 1.00
N ALA A 972 -1.79 -32.91 2.17
CA ALA A 972 -2.97 -33.77 2.36
C ALA A 972 -2.87 -35.12 1.60
N GLY A 973 -1.71 -35.77 1.68
CA GLY A 973 -1.44 -37.05 1.02
C GLY A 973 -1.18 -37.00 -0.49
N GLN A 974 -1.26 -35.85 -1.14
CA GLN A 974 -1.07 -35.69 -2.60
C GLN A 974 0.15 -34.83 -2.95
N ALA A 975 0.66 -34.99 -4.18
CA ALA A 975 1.69 -34.10 -4.74
C ALA A 975 1.02 -32.84 -5.28
N VAL A 976 1.47 -31.66 -4.85
CA VAL A 976 0.96 -30.36 -5.29
C VAL A 976 2.09 -29.59 -5.97
N ASP A 977 1.90 -29.30 -7.26
CA ASP A 977 2.79 -28.45 -8.04
C ASP A 977 2.32 -26.99 -8.00
N GLN A 978 3.29 -26.06 -7.98
CA GLN A 978 3.06 -24.63 -7.94
C GLN A 978 3.71 -23.94 -9.15
N ILE A 979 3.03 -22.96 -9.73
CA ILE A 979 3.45 -22.20 -10.91
C ILE A 979 3.58 -20.72 -10.53
N GLY A 980 4.71 -20.14 -10.89
CA GLY A 980 5.02 -18.74 -10.65
C GLY A 980 4.70 -17.85 -11.86
N ILE A 981 3.97 -16.76 -11.65
CA ILE A 981 3.53 -15.86 -12.73
C ILE A 981 3.87 -14.39 -12.40
N PRO A 982 4.98 -13.82 -12.91
CA PRO A 982 5.26 -12.42 -12.71
C PRO A 982 4.27 -11.50 -13.46
N CYS A 983 3.89 -10.38 -12.82
CA CYS A 983 2.73 -9.57 -13.23
C CYS A 983 3.07 -8.21 -13.88
N HIS A 984 4.06 -8.18 -14.78
CA HIS A 984 4.62 -6.90 -15.27
C HIS A 984 4.34 -6.54 -16.72
N TRP A 985 4.07 -7.52 -17.57
CA TRP A 985 3.88 -7.32 -19.00
C TRP A 985 2.44 -6.98 -19.34
N GLY A 986 2.26 -6.42 -20.53
CA GLY A 986 0.99 -6.04 -21.12
C GLY A 986 1.18 -5.69 -22.59
N PHE A 987 0.24 -4.97 -23.18
CA PHE A 987 0.27 -4.60 -24.59
C PHE A 987 0.79 -3.18 -24.85
N GLU A 988 1.09 -2.41 -23.79
CA GLU A 988 1.73 -1.09 -23.87
C GLU A 988 3.17 -1.13 -23.34
N GLY A 989 4.06 -0.27 -23.83
CA GLY A 989 5.42 -0.12 -23.31
C GLY A 989 6.53 -0.56 -24.28
N ALA A 990 7.75 -0.62 -23.77
CA ALA A 990 8.97 -0.94 -24.48
C ALA A 990 9.40 -2.42 -24.33
N THR A 991 8.79 -3.20 -23.43
CA THR A 991 8.97 -4.66 -23.41
C THR A 991 8.33 -5.29 -24.64
N ARG A 992 8.64 -6.57 -24.92
CA ARG A 992 7.83 -7.35 -25.86
C ARG A 992 6.39 -7.39 -25.33
N LYS A 993 5.41 -7.26 -26.24
CA LYS A 993 4.00 -7.38 -25.89
C LYS A 993 3.76 -8.73 -25.20
N GLY A 994 3.04 -8.68 -24.10
CA GLY A 994 2.66 -9.82 -23.30
C GLY A 994 1.21 -9.70 -22.84
N TYR A 995 0.76 -10.70 -22.12
CA TYR A 995 -0.56 -10.73 -21.51
C TYR A 995 -0.53 -10.11 -20.12
N LEU A 996 -1.64 -9.48 -19.75
CA LEU A 996 -1.90 -9.09 -18.37
C LEU A 996 -2.11 -10.37 -17.54
N ALA A 997 -1.26 -10.60 -16.54
CA ALA A 997 -1.31 -11.82 -15.71
C ALA A 997 -2.66 -12.00 -15.00
N ASN A 998 -3.32 -10.88 -14.68
CA ASN A 998 -4.65 -10.86 -14.07
C ASN A 998 -5.79 -11.35 -14.98
N THR A 999 -5.50 -11.74 -16.22
CA THR A 999 -6.40 -12.62 -17.00
C THR A 999 -6.72 -13.92 -16.25
N LEU A 1000 -5.83 -14.36 -15.36
CA LEU A 1000 -5.92 -15.65 -14.66
C LEU A 1000 -6.51 -15.56 -13.25
N ALA A 1001 -6.37 -14.42 -12.55
CA ALA A 1001 -6.68 -14.29 -11.12
C ALA A 1001 -8.20 -14.25 -10.84
N PRO A 1002 -8.68 -14.83 -9.73
CA PRO A 1002 -10.11 -14.91 -9.40
C PRO A 1002 -10.69 -13.62 -8.81
N GLY A 1003 -11.97 -13.36 -9.07
CA GLY A 1003 -12.74 -12.22 -8.54
C GLY A 1003 -13.26 -12.45 -7.12
N VAL A 1004 -12.36 -12.72 -6.16
CA VAL A 1004 -12.68 -12.87 -4.72
C VAL A 1004 -11.55 -12.28 -3.89
N GLY A 1005 -11.83 -11.84 -2.66
CA GLY A 1005 -10.82 -11.25 -1.79
C GLY A 1005 -11.03 -11.48 -0.30
N ASP A 1006 -10.10 -10.91 0.48
CA ASP A 1006 -10.06 -10.92 1.94
C ASP A 1006 -11.41 -10.53 2.57
N ALA A 1007 -11.89 -11.30 3.54
CA ALA A 1007 -13.20 -11.07 4.17
C ALA A 1007 -13.33 -9.68 4.83
N ASN A 1008 -12.22 -9.09 5.29
CA ASN A 1008 -12.22 -7.83 6.03
C ASN A 1008 -12.08 -6.60 5.13
N SER A 1009 -11.29 -6.70 4.06
CA SER A 1009 -10.87 -5.58 3.22
C SER A 1009 -11.19 -5.75 1.74
N GLN A 1010 -11.66 -6.92 1.33
CA GLN A 1010 -11.96 -7.27 -0.06
C GLN A 1010 -10.73 -7.21 -0.98
N THR A 1011 -9.53 -7.34 -0.42
CA THR A 1011 -8.26 -7.39 -1.17
C THR A 1011 -8.18 -8.71 -1.94
N PRO A 1012 -8.02 -8.71 -3.28
CA PRO A 1012 -8.21 -9.93 -4.05
C PRO A 1012 -7.18 -11.04 -3.82
N GLU A 1013 -7.61 -12.30 -4.02
CA GLU A 1013 -6.84 -13.52 -3.85
C GLU A 1013 -5.90 -13.79 -5.05
N PHE A 1014 -4.89 -12.93 -5.21
CA PHE A 1014 -3.92 -13.02 -6.30
C PHE A 1014 -2.80 -14.05 -6.08
N LYS A 1015 -2.67 -14.60 -4.87
CA LYS A 1015 -1.49 -15.39 -4.46
C LYS A 1015 -1.72 -16.90 -4.41
N ALA A 1016 -2.96 -17.35 -4.37
CA ALA A 1016 -3.29 -18.77 -4.34
C ALA A 1016 -4.59 -19.01 -5.10
N PHE A 1017 -4.49 -19.53 -6.32
CA PHE A 1017 -5.61 -19.93 -7.15
C PHE A 1017 -5.20 -21.08 -8.07
N LEU A 1018 -6.09 -21.59 -8.91
CA LEU A 1018 -5.81 -22.77 -9.73
C LEU A 1018 -5.64 -22.45 -11.21
N VAL A 1019 -4.70 -23.16 -11.85
CA VAL A 1019 -4.43 -23.10 -13.29
C VAL A 1019 -4.20 -24.49 -13.88
N ASN A 1020 -4.28 -24.58 -15.20
CA ASN A 1020 -3.66 -25.65 -16.01
C ASN A 1020 -2.53 -25.06 -16.88
N ILE A 1021 -1.60 -25.91 -17.32
CA ILE A 1021 -0.49 -25.55 -18.19
C ILE A 1021 -0.27 -26.58 -19.30
N GLU A 1022 -0.01 -26.07 -20.51
CA GLU A 1022 0.18 -26.87 -21.73
C GLU A 1022 1.31 -26.28 -22.59
N LYS A 1023 2.04 -27.14 -23.31
CA LYS A 1023 3.01 -26.71 -24.33
C LYS A 1023 2.29 -26.24 -25.59
N VAL A 1024 2.70 -25.11 -26.16
CA VAL A 1024 2.18 -24.63 -27.44
C VAL A 1024 2.94 -25.30 -28.59
N ALA A 1025 2.25 -26.09 -29.42
CA ALA A 1025 2.86 -26.79 -30.56
C ALA A 1025 3.27 -25.80 -31.68
N GLY A 1026 4.41 -26.05 -32.32
CA GLY A 1026 4.84 -25.34 -33.55
C GLY A 1026 5.59 -24.02 -33.36
N ALA A 1027 5.77 -23.52 -32.14
CA ALA A 1027 6.61 -22.36 -31.86
C ALA A 1027 8.07 -22.79 -31.69
N ARG A 1028 8.82 -22.99 -32.79
CA ARG A 1028 10.28 -23.10 -32.70
C ARG A 1028 10.86 -21.75 -32.28
N ALA A 1029 11.81 -21.82 -31.35
CA ALA A 1029 12.51 -20.67 -30.74
C ALA A 1029 13.20 -19.78 -31.77
#